data_AF-A0A821YST9-F1
#
_entry.id   AF-A0A821YST9-F1
#
_cell.length_a   1.000
_cell.length_b   1.000
_cell.length_c   1.000
_cell.angle_alpha   90.00
_cell.angle_beta   90.00
_cell.angle_gamma   90.00
#
_symmetry.space_group_name_H-M   'P 1'
#
loop_
_entity.id
_entity.type
_entity.pdbx_description
1 polymer ?
#
loop_
_entity_poly.entity_id
_entity_poly.type
_entity_poly.pdbx_seq_one_letter_code
_entity_poly.pdbx_strand_id
1 'polypeptide(L)'
;MHTVFRIGEVRKIDNNRALYQVDLKLTSDDDPQLRELTDYIRQEVDGTGWYRMGKLLLKIGQFDKAEELYMTLLDQASNDSDRAYVYHHLGMMKHRQGQYEEALQFYEQSLRIYRKTLSEDHPSLAPMYNNIALVHNAMGDYSKALEFYEKSLKIDEKALPSNHPDLATSYSNIGRVYNNMGDYSKALEFYEKSHQIYEKALPSNHPDLATIISNISQVYKNMGDYSKALEFYEKSHQIYEKPLPSNHPDLATSYGTIGQVYKNMGDYSRALEFYEKSHKILEKALPSNHPSLATSYSNIGSVYGNMGDYSKALEFYEKSLKIKEKALASNHPSLATSYSTIGQVYNNMGHYSKALEFYEKSHKIYEKALPSNHPSLGTSYSNIGTVYSDMSDHSKALEFYESSHKIWEKALPSNHPHLATSYSNVGQVYNNMGHYSKALEFYEKSLKIKEKALPSNHPNLATSYNNIAAVYYNMGDYSKALEFYEKSHQILEKALPSNHPSLATSYNNIGQVYNNMGDYPKALEFYEKSYLIYENALPSNRPHLATSYSNIGQVYNNMGDYLKALEFCEKSLEIRKKGLPSNHPSLATSYSNIGQVYNNMGDYSEALEFREESHQIYEKALPSNDPSLATSYDNICQVNDNMDDYPKALEFSEKLLKMKEKSVSVDHRDLAASYSNVGDVYDKIC
;
A
#
# COMPACT_ATOMS: atom_id res chain seq x y z
N MET A 1 -31.27 -37.59 0.82
CA MET A 1 -31.15 -36.86 -0.45
C MET A 1 -31.82 -35.52 -0.27
N HIS A 2 -31.06 -34.42 -0.38
CA HIS A 2 -31.68 -33.10 -0.47
C HIS A 2 -31.99 -32.83 -1.94
N THR A 3 -33.23 -32.48 -2.21
CA THR A 3 -33.74 -32.21 -3.55
C THR A 3 -33.13 -30.90 -4.06
N VAL A 4 -32.24 -30.97 -5.06
CA VAL A 4 -31.61 -29.79 -5.68
C VAL A 4 -32.44 -29.34 -6.89
N PHE A 5 -32.77 -28.06 -6.96
CA PHE A 5 -33.51 -27.47 -8.09
C PHE A 5 -32.63 -26.47 -8.85
N ARG A 6 -32.63 -26.55 -10.18
CA ARG A 6 -32.12 -25.47 -11.04
C ARG A 6 -33.15 -24.36 -11.11
N ILE A 7 -32.72 -23.13 -10.85
CA ILE A 7 -33.51 -21.93 -11.07
C ILE A 7 -33.51 -21.64 -12.58
N GLY A 8 -34.70 -21.70 -13.17
CA GLY A 8 -34.98 -21.34 -14.56
C GLY A 8 -35.32 -19.86 -14.69
N GLU A 9 -36.29 -19.54 -15.54
CA GLU A 9 -36.66 -18.16 -15.81
C GLU A 9 -37.30 -17.50 -14.58
N VAL A 10 -36.85 -16.27 -14.25
CA VAL A 10 -37.40 -15.46 -13.17
C VAL A 10 -38.15 -14.28 -13.79
N ARG A 11 -39.49 -14.28 -13.65
CA ARG A 11 -40.36 -13.22 -14.18
C ARG A 11 -40.95 -12.41 -13.04
N LYS A 12 -40.86 -11.08 -13.13
CA LYS A 12 -41.52 -10.18 -12.17
C LYS A 12 -43.00 -10.07 -12.54
N ILE A 13 -43.88 -10.43 -11.61
CA ILE A 13 -45.34 -10.53 -11.87
C ILE A 13 -46.05 -9.21 -11.58
N ASP A 14 -45.53 -8.41 -10.65
CA ASP A 14 -46.12 -7.13 -10.25
C ASP A 14 -45.03 -6.07 -10.07
N ASN A 15 -45.27 -4.84 -10.54
CA ASN A 15 -44.32 -3.75 -10.42
C ASN A 15 -44.36 -3.02 -9.08
N ASN A 16 -45.49 -3.09 -8.35
CA ASN A 16 -45.68 -2.38 -7.08
C ASN A 16 -45.39 -3.25 -5.84
N ARG A 17 -45.24 -4.57 -6.01
CA ARG A 17 -44.82 -5.50 -4.96
C ARG A 17 -43.71 -6.39 -5.52
N ALA A 18 -42.69 -6.71 -4.73
CA ALA A 18 -41.55 -7.55 -5.15
C ALA A 18 -41.94 -9.04 -5.27
N LEU A 19 -42.92 -9.34 -6.12
CA LEU A 19 -43.42 -10.68 -6.40
C LEU A 19 -42.82 -11.20 -7.71
N TYR A 20 -42.12 -12.32 -7.62
CA TYR A 20 -41.44 -12.99 -8.73
C TYR A 20 -41.99 -14.41 -8.89
N GLN A 21 -42.24 -14.78 -10.14
CA GLN A 21 -42.42 -16.16 -10.55
C GLN A 21 -41.05 -16.72 -10.88
N VAL A 22 -40.73 -17.89 -10.32
CA VAL A 22 -39.46 -18.58 -10.57
C VAL A 22 -39.78 -19.99 -11.01
N ASP A 23 -39.31 -20.36 -12.20
CA ASP A 23 -39.39 -21.75 -12.64
C ASP A 23 -38.30 -22.57 -11.94
N LEU A 24 -38.68 -23.65 -11.27
CA LEU A 24 -37.74 -24.57 -10.60
C LEU A 24 -37.76 -25.92 -11.31
N LYS A 25 -36.62 -26.35 -11.82
CA LYS A 25 -36.46 -27.68 -12.43
C LYS A 25 -35.75 -28.62 -11.46
N LEU A 26 -36.39 -29.73 -11.13
CA LEU A 26 -35.79 -30.77 -10.32
C LEU A 26 -34.56 -31.35 -11.03
N THR A 27 -33.43 -31.38 -10.33
CA THR A 27 -32.15 -31.85 -10.86
C THR A 27 -31.94 -33.30 -10.42
N SER A 28 -31.54 -34.20 -11.33
CA SER A 28 -31.20 -35.58 -10.96
C SER A 28 -29.84 -35.63 -10.27
N ASP A 29 -29.63 -36.61 -9.39
CA ASP A 29 -28.34 -36.84 -8.72
C ASP A 29 -27.19 -37.12 -9.72
N ASP A 30 -27.51 -37.52 -10.96
CA ASP A 30 -26.57 -37.74 -12.06
C ASP A 30 -26.28 -36.47 -12.90
N ASP A 31 -26.71 -35.28 -12.47
CA ASP A 31 -26.43 -34.04 -13.20
C ASP A 31 -24.91 -33.75 -13.22
N PRO A 32 -24.28 -33.68 -14.42
CA PRO A 32 -22.82 -33.52 -14.54
C PRO A 32 -22.29 -32.25 -13.89
N GLN A 33 -23.03 -31.13 -13.96
CA GLN A 33 -22.60 -29.86 -13.38
C GLN A 33 -22.81 -29.84 -11.86
N LEU A 34 -23.87 -30.49 -11.36
CA LEU A 34 -24.05 -30.68 -9.92
C LEU A 34 -22.96 -31.58 -9.34
N ARG A 35 -22.55 -32.61 -10.09
CA ARG A 35 -21.46 -33.51 -9.72
C ARG A 35 -20.11 -32.78 -9.71
N GLU A 36 -19.82 -32.01 -10.76
CA GLU A 36 -18.63 -31.16 -10.84
C GLU A 36 -18.57 -30.14 -9.70
N LEU A 37 -19.69 -29.45 -9.41
CA LEU A 37 -19.79 -28.53 -8.27
C LEU A 37 -19.59 -29.26 -6.93
N THR A 38 -20.17 -30.45 -6.78
CA THR A 38 -20.03 -31.25 -5.56
C THR A 38 -18.60 -31.74 -5.37
N ASP A 39 -17.95 -32.16 -6.45
CA ASP A 39 -16.56 -32.62 -6.43
C ASP A 39 -15.60 -31.45 -6.20
N TYR A 40 -15.87 -30.28 -6.79
CA TYR A 40 -15.16 -29.03 -6.49
C TYR A 40 -15.30 -28.64 -5.01
N ILE A 41 -16.52 -28.62 -4.47
CA ILE A 41 -16.76 -28.33 -3.05
C ILE A 41 -16.11 -29.39 -2.14
N ARG A 42 -16.09 -30.66 -2.55
CA ARG A 42 -15.41 -31.73 -1.80
C ARG A 42 -13.89 -31.56 -1.79
N GLN A 43 -13.30 -31.15 -2.91
CA GLN A 43 -11.87 -30.84 -3.02
C GLN A 43 -11.49 -29.59 -2.25
N GLU A 44 -12.38 -28.59 -2.21
CA GLU A 44 -12.14 -27.30 -1.56
C GLU A 44 -12.37 -27.31 -0.05
N VAL A 45 -13.05 -28.33 0.50
CA VAL A 45 -13.47 -28.38 1.89
C VAL A 45 -13.46 -29.80 2.47
N ASP A 46 -12.44 -30.11 3.28
CA ASP A 46 -12.33 -31.38 3.99
C ASP A 46 -13.31 -31.50 5.17
N GLY A 47 -13.85 -32.70 5.40
CA GLY A 47 -14.72 -33.04 6.54
C GLY A 47 -16.09 -33.62 6.14
N THR A 48 -16.90 -33.97 7.13
CA THR A 48 -18.23 -34.60 6.93
C THR A 48 -19.36 -33.82 7.58
N GLY A 49 -20.53 -33.78 6.94
CA GLY A 49 -21.76 -33.22 7.49
C GLY A 49 -21.68 -31.72 7.82
N TRP A 50 -22.13 -31.35 9.01
CA TRP A 50 -22.25 -29.97 9.47
C TRP A 50 -20.90 -29.24 9.59
N TYR A 51 -19.81 -29.93 9.91
CA TYR A 51 -18.48 -29.32 9.97
C TYR A 51 -18.00 -28.83 8.59
N ARG A 52 -18.32 -29.56 7.52
CA ARG A 52 -18.05 -29.12 6.14
C ARG A 52 -18.90 -27.90 5.79
N MET A 53 -20.18 -27.90 6.19
CA MET A 53 -21.07 -26.75 5.97
C MET A 53 -20.54 -25.49 6.68
N GLY A 54 -20.07 -25.61 7.92
CA GLY A 54 -19.44 -24.50 8.64
C GLY A 54 -18.24 -23.94 7.90
N LYS A 55 -17.31 -24.79 7.43
CA LYS A 55 -16.16 -24.34 6.63
C LYS A 55 -16.58 -23.66 5.32
N LEU A 56 -17.61 -24.16 4.65
CA LEU A 56 -18.14 -23.54 3.43
C LEU A 56 -18.70 -22.15 3.71
N LEU A 57 -19.51 -22.00 4.77
CA LEU A 57 -20.07 -20.72 5.21
C LEU A 57 -18.97 -19.69 5.50
N LEU A 58 -17.87 -20.11 6.13
CA LEU A 58 -16.68 -19.26 6.36
C LEU A 58 -15.98 -18.85 5.04
N LYS A 59 -15.98 -19.73 4.03
CA LYS A 59 -15.32 -19.46 2.74
C LYS A 59 -16.11 -18.48 1.88
N ILE A 60 -17.45 -18.53 1.95
CA ILE A 60 -18.34 -17.60 1.26
C ILE A 60 -18.64 -16.31 2.05
N GLY A 61 -18.00 -16.12 3.21
CA GLY A 61 -18.13 -14.91 4.03
C GLY A 61 -19.44 -14.79 4.82
N GLN A 62 -20.21 -15.86 4.99
CA GLN A 62 -21.42 -15.88 5.83
C GLN A 62 -21.06 -16.21 7.28
N PHE A 63 -20.35 -15.29 7.93
CA PHE A 63 -19.78 -15.52 9.25
C PHE A 63 -20.86 -15.72 10.34
N ASP A 64 -21.95 -14.95 10.34
CA ASP A 64 -23.01 -15.07 11.35
C ASP A 64 -23.66 -16.47 11.36
N LYS A 65 -23.91 -17.03 10.17
CA LYS A 65 -24.47 -18.38 10.04
C LYS A 65 -23.45 -19.45 10.39
N ALA A 66 -22.18 -19.22 10.07
CA ALA A 66 -21.12 -20.13 10.49
C ALA A 66 -21.01 -20.15 12.02
N GLU A 67 -21.11 -18.98 12.67
CA GLU A 67 -21.09 -18.83 14.13
C GLU A 67 -22.26 -19.58 14.77
N GLU A 68 -23.49 -19.35 14.31
CA GLU A 68 -24.69 -20.03 14.81
C GLU A 68 -24.55 -21.57 14.69
N LEU A 69 -24.06 -22.03 13.54
CA LEU A 69 -23.84 -23.46 13.31
C LEU A 69 -22.77 -24.04 14.25
N TYR A 70 -21.62 -23.37 14.39
CA TYR A 70 -20.56 -23.86 15.27
C TYR A 70 -20.95 -23.78 16.74
N MET A 71 -21.69 -22.78 17.18
CA MET A 71 -22.23 -22.71 18.54
C MET A 71 -23.22 -23.86 18.80
N THR A 72 -24.09 -24.18 17.84
CA THR A 72 -25.00 -25.33 17.95
C THR A 72 -24.23 -26.65 18.02
N LEU A 73 -23.17 -26.81 17.22
CA LEU A 73 -22.30 -27.98 17.28
C LEU A 73 -21.53 -28.07 18.60
N LEU A 74 -21.18 -26.92 19.19
CA LEU A 74 -20.53 -26.86 20.50
C LEU A 74 -21.43 -27.39 21.60
N ASP A 75 -22.71 -26.99 21.60
CA ASP A 75 -23.72 -27.46 22.56
C ASP A 75 -24.02 -28.96 22.41
N GLN A 76 -23.95 -29.47 21.19
CA GLN A 76 -24.17 -30.89 20.87
C GLN A 76 -22.91 -31.76 21.04
N ALA A 77 -21.74 -31.16 21.32
CA ALA A 77 -20.49 -31.89 21.43
C ALA A 77 -20.50 -32.83 22.65
N SER A 78 -20.48 -34.13 22.37
CA SER A 78 -20.58 -35.18 23.39
C SER A 78 -19.23 -35.56 24.02
N ASN A 79 -18.12 -35.16 23.41
CA ASN A 79 -16.78 -35.47 23.88
C ASN A 79 -15.84 -34.26 23.75
N ASP A 80 -14.72 -34.31 24.48
CA ASP A 80 -13.73 -33.24 24.53
C ASP A 80 -13.02 -33.00 23.19
N SER A 81 -12.88 -34.04 22.35
CA SER A 81 -12.26 -33.90 21.02
C SER A 81 -13.11 -33.06 20.08
N ASP A 82 -14.42 -33.33 20.01
CA ASP A 82 -15.37 -32.57 19.20
C ASP A 82 -15.45 -31.12 19.69
N ARG A 83 -15.48 -30.93 21.02
CA ARG A 83 -15.46 -29.60 21.63
C ARG A 83 -14.20 -28.82 21.26
N ALA A 84 -13.02 -29.45 21.34
CA ALA A 84 -11.76 -28.82 20.95
C ALA A 84 -11.73 -28.46 19.46
N TYR A 85 -12.28 -29.33 18.58
CA TYR A 85 -12.40 -29.07 17.15
C TYR A 85 -13.33 -27.87 16.85
N VAL A 86 -14.48 -27.79 17.51
CA VAL A 86 -15.42 -26.67 17.35
C VAL A 86 -14.80 -25.36 17.83
N TYR A 87 -14.17 -25.34 19.01
CA TYR A 87 -13.46 -24.16 19.49
C TYR A 87 -12.36 -23.71 18.52
N HIS A 88 -11.61 -24.64 17.94
CA HIS A 88 -10.62 -24.30 16.93
C HIS A 88 -11.24 -23.56 15.73
N HIS A 89 -12.39 -24.03 15.23
CA HIS A 89 -13.04 -23.43 14.07
C HIS A 89 -13.71 -22.09 14.40
N LEU A 90 -14.26 -21.93 15.61
CA LEU A 90 -14.70 -20.64 16.13
C LEU A 90 -13.54 -19.66 16.21
N GLY A 91 -12.37 -20.10 16.69
CA GLY A 91 -11.15 -19.29 16.69
C GLY A 91 -10.73 -18.85 15.28
N MET A 92 -10.76 -19.75 14.29
CA MET A 92 -10.47 -19.43 12.89
C MET A 92 -11.45 -18.41 12.32
N MET A 93 -12.73 -18.54 12.63
CA MET A 93 -13.77 -17.60 12.21
C MET A 93 -13.54 -16.21 12.81
N LYS A 94 -13.38 -16.12 14.14
CA LYS A 94 -13.13 -14.85 14.84
C LYS A 94 -11.87 -14.16 14.34
N HIS A 95 -10.82 -14.93 14.06
CA HIS A 95 -9.61 -14.42 13.43
C HIS A 95 -9.89 -13.79 12.06
N ARG A 96 -10.69 -14.45 11.20
CA ARG A 96 -11.09 -13.90 9.89
C ARG A 96 -11.98 -12.67 10.00
N GLN A 97 -12.77 -12.55 11.05
CA GLN A 97 -13.58 -11.36 11.37
C GLN A 97 -12.75 -10.23 11.99
N GLY A 98 -11.44 -10.43 12.23
CA GLY A 98 -10.58 -9.46 12.91
C GLY A 98 -10.83 -9.35 14.42
N GLN A 99 -11.64 -10.24 15.00
CA GLN A 99 -11.89 -10.34 16.45
C GLN A 99 -10.77 -11.14 17.11
N TYR A 100 -9.56 -10.57 17.16
CA TYR A 100 -8.35 -11.29 17.55
C TYR A 100 -8.37 -11.81 19.00
N GLU A 101 -8.90 -11.02 19.95
CA GLU A 101 -8.98 -11.44 21.36
C GLU A 101 -9.92 -12.63 21.56
N GLU A 102 -11.11 -12.60 20.95
CA GLU A 102 -12.05 -13.74 20.96
C GLU A 102 -11.44 -14.96 20.27
N ALA A 103 -10.71 -14.75 19.17
CA ALA A 103 -10.02 -15.83 18.48
C ALA A 103 -8.99 -16.52 19.40
N LEU A 104 -8.17 -15.74 20.11
CA LEU A 104 -7.22 -16.26 21.09
C LEU A 104 -7.93 -17.04 22.20
N GLN A 105 -9.02 -16.51 22.76
CA GLN A 105 -9.79 -17.20 23.80
C GLN A 105 -10.25 -18.59 23.31
N PHE A 106 -10.83 -18.68 22.12
CA PHE A 106 -11.26 -19.96 21.56
C PHE A 106 -10.10 -20.92 21.28
N TYR A 107 -9.00 -20.43 20.72
CA TYR A 107 -7.81 -21.26 20.52
C TYR A 107 -7.19 -21.74 21.84
N GLU A 108 -7.18 -20.90 22.88
CA GLU A 108 -6.70 -21.27 24.21
C GLU A 108 -7.59 -22.33 24.87
N GLN A 109 -8.92 -22.25 24.72
CA GLN A 109 -9.83 -23.31 25.20
C GLN A 109 -9.58 -24.63 24.46
N SER A 110 -9.43 -24.59 23.13
CA SER A 110 -9.10 -25.76 22.32
C SER A 110 -7.76 -26.37 22.77
N LEU A 111 -6.71 -25.54 22.88
CA LEU A 111 -5.38 -25.95 23.34
C LEU A 111 -5.42 -26.53 24.77
N ARG A 112 -6.20 -25.94 25.67
CA ARG A 112 -6.35 -26.42 27.05
C ARG A 112 -6.97 -27.81 27.10
N ILE A 113 -7.95 -28.11 26.25
CA ILE A 113 -8.54 -29.44 26.16
C ILE A 113 -7.51 -30.43 25.63
N TYR A 114 -6.86 -30.11 24.51
CA TYR A 114 -5.84 -30.98 23.93
C TYR A 114 -4.67 -31.26 24.88
N ARG A 115 -4.20 -30.27 25.66
CA ARG A 115 -3.14 -30.48 26.66
C ARG A 115 -3.55 -31.38 27.84
N LYS A 116 -4.85 -31.54 28.10
CA LYS A 116 -5.34 -32.47 29.13
C LYS A 116 -5.44 -33.91 28.61
N THR A 117 -5.74 -34.07 27.33
CA THR A 117 -6.02 -35.38 26.73
C THR A 117 -4.82 -35.99 26.01
N LEU A 118 -3.85 -35.15 25.60
CA LEU A 118 -2.68 -35.55 24.82
C LEU A 118 -1.37 -35.29 25.58
N SER A 119 -0.32 -36.04 25.24
CA SER A 119 1.05 -35.80 25.76
C SER A 119 1.61 -34.46 25.27
N GLU A 120 2.57 -33.87 25.98
CA GLU A 120 3.14 -32.55 25.64
C GLU A 120 3.77 -32.47 24.24
N ASP A 121 4.30 -33.58 23.74
CA ASP A 121 4.90 -33.68 22.40
C ASP A 121 3.92 -34.27 21.36
N HIS A 122 2.61 -34.31 21.63
CA HIS A 122 1.65 -34.90 20.69
C HIS A 122 1.50 -34.04 19.43
N PRO A 123 1.58 -34.62 18.20
CA PRO A 123 1.56 -33.85 16.94
C PRO A 123 0.36 -32.91 16.77
N SER A 124 -0.82 -33.31 17.26
CA SER A 124 -2.04 -32.48 17.20
C SER A 124 -1.96 -31.15 17.96
N LEU A 125 -0.96 -30.96 18.83
CA LEU A 125 -0.73 -29.68 19.52
C LEU A 125 -0.03 -28.65 18.61
N ALA A 126 0.77 -29.09 17.63
CA ALA A 126 1.53 -28.19 16.76
C ALA A 126 0.61 -27.24 15.95
N PRO A 127 -0.50 -27.68 15.33
CA PRO A 127 -1.43 -26.79 14.64
C PRO A 127 -2.11 -25.77 15.56
N MET A 128 -2.31 -26.09 16.85
CA MET A 128 -2.91 -25.16 17.81
C MET A 128 -1.94 -24.01 18.11
N TYR A 129 -0.69 -24.35 18.42
CA TYR A 129 0.36 -23.35 18.63
C TYR A 129 0.59 -22.51 17.39
N ASN A 130 0.58 -23.12 16.20
CA ASN A 130 0.70 -22.42 14.93
C ASN A 130 -0.42 -21.38 14.71
N ASN A 131 -1.67 -21.72 15.04
CA ASN A 131 -2.79 -20.80 14.87
C ASN A 131 -2.81 -19.68 15.91
N ILE A 132 -2.41 -19.95 17.15
CA ILE A 132 -2.21 -18.90 18.17
C ILE A 132 -1.09 -17.94 17.73
N ALA A 133 0.02 -18.49 17.22
CA ALA A 133 1.13 -17.71 16.69
C ALA A 133 0.70 -16.84 15.49
N LEU A 134 -0.13 -17.38 14.57
CA LEU A 134 -0.70 -16.63 13.46
C LEU A 134 -1.49 -15.40 13.93
N VAL A 135 -2.33 -15.56 14.97
CA VAL A 135 -3.11 -14.45 15.52
C VAL A 135 -2.19 -13.41 16.17
N HIS A 136 -1.21 -13.82 16.97
CA HIS A 136 -0.23 -12.88 17.53
C HIS A 136 0.57 -12.14 16.45
N ASN A 137 0.96 -12.83 15.37
CA ASN A 137 1.62 -12.19 14.25
C ASN A 137 0.71 -11.19 13.53
N ALA A 138 -0.59 -11.49 13.38
CA ALA A 138 -1.58 -10.56 12.82
C ALA A 138 -1.81 -9.34 13.73
N MET A 139 -1.72 -9.52 15.05
CA MET A 139 -1.80 -8.45 16.05
C MET A 139 -0.53 -7.59 16.13
N GLY A 140 0.58 -8.01 15.52
CA GLY A 140 1.89 -7.37 15.65
C GLY A 140 2.69 -7.77 16.90
N ASP A 141 2.22 -8.76 17.67
CA ASP A 141 2.91 -9.32 18.83
C ASP A 141 3.98 -10.34 18.38
N TYR A 142 4.97 -9.89 17.62
CA TYR A 142 5.94 -10.78 16.97
C TYR A 142 6.72 -11.68 17.95
N SER A 143 7.06 -11.18 19.14
CA SER A 143 7.77 -11.99 20.16
C SER A 143 6.94 -13.18 20.65
N LYS A 144 5.63 -12.99 20.88
CA LYS A 144 4.73 -14.10 21.26
C LYS A 144 4.49 -15.03 20.08
N ALA A 145 4.37 -14.47 18.87
CA ALA A 145 4.24 -15.28 17.67
C ALA A 145 5.44 -16.23 17.51
N LEU A 146 6.67 -15.73 17.67
CA LEU A 146 7.89 -16.55 17.67
C LEU A 146 7.86 -17.61 18.76
N GLU A 147 7.52 -17.26 20.01
CA GLU A 147 7.43 -18.22 21.12
C GLU A 147 6.50 -19.41 20.78
N PHE A 148 5.32 -19.12 20.21
CA PHE A 148 4.36 -20.16 19.86
C PHE A 148 4.76 -20.94 18.59
N TYR A 149 5.34 -20.29 17.57
CA TYR A 149 5.88 -21.00 16.42
C TYR A 149 7.06 -21.91 16.79
N GLU A 150 7.94 -21.50 17.71
CA GLU A 150 9.04 -22.32 18.20
C GLU A 150 8.53 -23.53 18.99
N LYS A 151 7.46 -23.38 19.78
CA LYS A 151 6.79 -24.53 20.42
C LYS A 151 6.21 -25.50 19.40
N SER A 152 5.56 -24.99 18.36
CA SER A 152 5.01 -25.79 17.25
C SER A 152 6.13 -26.55 16.53
N LEU A 153 7.19 -25.84 16.13
CA LEU A 153 8.38 -26.39 15.48
C LEU A 153 9.03 -27.50 16.32
N LYS A 154 9.20 -27.29 17.63
CA LYS A 154 9.81 -28.28 18.51
C LYS A 154 9.02 -29.59 18.59
N ILE A 155 7.69 -29.52 18.51
CA ILE A 155 6.83 -30.71 18.46
C ILE A 155 7.02 -31.41 17.12
N ASP A 156 6.98 -30.65 16.02
CA ASP A 156 7.18 -31.19 14.67
C ASP A 156 8.56 -31.85 14.51
N GLU A 157 9.64 -31.24 15.02
CA GLU A 157 11.01 -31.79 14.99
C GLU A 157 11.13 -33.14 15.72
N LYS A 158 10.33 -33.37 16.76
CA LYS A 158 10.30 -34.64 17.50
C LYS A 158 9.40 -35.68 16.85
N ALA A 159 8.27 -35.24 16.31
CA ALA A 159 7.22 -36.11 15.80
C ALA A 159 7.48 -36.57 14.36
N LEU A 160 8.18 -35.77 13.56
CA LEU A 160 8.31 -35.95 12.12
C LEU A 160 9.75 -36.27 11.72
N PRO A 161 9.95 -37.00 10.61
CA PRO A 161 11.27 -37.15 10.00
C PRO A 161 11.90 -35.79 9.65
N SER A 162 13.24 -35.72 9.66
CA SER A 162 13.98 -34.48 9.41
C SER A 162 13.76 -33.86 8.02
N ASN A 163 13.19 -34.62 7.07
CA ASN A 163 12.83 -34.16 5.73
C ASN A 163 11.31 -34.06 5.53
N HIS A 164 10.49 -34.00 6.59
CA HIS A 164 9.04 -33.90 6.44
C HIS A 164 8.62 -32.51 5.95
N PRO A 165 7.71 -32.39 4.95
CA PRO A 165 7.22 -31.10 4.45
C PRO A 165 6.64 -30.16 5.52
N ASP A 166 5.95 -30.69 6.52
CA ASP A 166 5.39 -29.87 7.62
C ASP A 166 6.49 -29.15 8.43
N LEU A 167 7.68 -29.78 8.58
CA LEU A 167 8.82 -29.13 9.23
C LEU A 167 9.29 -27.92 8.42
N ALA A 168 9.29 -28.02 7.09
CA ALA A 168 9.58 -26.90 6.21
C ALA A 168 8.52 -25.79 6.33
N THR A 169 7.25 -26.14 6.49
CA THR A 169 6.17 -25.16 6.76
C THR A 169 6.41 -24.42 8.06
N SER A 170 6.80 -25.11 9.13
CA SER A 170 7.09 -24.51 10.44
C SER A 170 8.26 -23.53 10.37
N TYR A 171 9.37 -23.88 9.71
CA TYR A 171 10.46 -22.93 9.46
C TYR A 171 10.03 -21.73 8.60
N SER A 172 9.20 -21.95 7.57
CA SER A 172 8.67 -20.88 6.72
C SER A 172 7.80 -19.89 7.51
N ASN A 173 6.98 -20.37 8.43
CA ASN A 173 6.17 -19.51 9.30
C ASN A 173 7.03 -18.61 10.20
N ILE A 174 8.12 -19.14 10.78
CA ILE A 174 9.08 -18.35 11.56
C ILE A 174 9.80 -17.33 10.67
N GLY A 175 10.25 -17.75 9.48
CA GLY A 175 10.86 -16.86 8.49
C GLY A 175 9.94 -15.68 8.13
N ARG A 176 8.62 -15.92 8.02
CA ARG A 176 7.63 -14.86 7.79
C ARG A 176 7.56 -13.86 8.93
N VAL A 177 7.64 -14.30 10.19
CA VAL A 177 7.65 -13.38 11.34
C VAL A 177 8.91 -12.52 11.32
N TYR A 178 10.09 -13.11 11.09
CA TYR A 178 11.32 -12.32 10.98
C TYR A 178 11.29 -11.33 9.81
N ASN A 179 10.71 -11.71 8.68
CA ASN A 179 10.51 -10.79 7.55
C ASN A 179 9.58 -9.63 7.92
N ASN A 180 8.49 -9.89 8.66
CA ASN A 180 7.59 -8.84 9.14
C ASN A 180 8.25 -7.93 10.18
N MET A 181 9.19 -8.45 10.97
CA MET A 181 10.00 -7.69 11.92
C MET A 181 11.12 -6.87 11.25
N GLY A 182 11.38 -7.09 9.96
CA GLY A 182 12.50 -6.48 9.24
C GLY A 182 13.87 -7.11 9.53
N ASP A 183 13.93 -8.24 10.26
CA ASP A 183 15.16 -9.03 10.42
C ASP A 183 15.33 -9.95 9.22
N TYR A 184 15.69 -9.35 8.10
CA TYR A 184 15.78 -10.04 6.82
C TYR A 184 16.85 -11.14 6.80
N SER A 185 17.92 -10.99 7.57
CA SER A 185 18.99 -12.00 7.68
C SER A 185 18.45 -13.30 8.30
N LYS A 186 17.72 -13.20 9.43
CA LYS A 186 17.10 -14.39 10.02
C LYS A 186 15.97 -14.93 9.16
N ALA A 187 15.19 -14.05 8.52
CA ALA A 187 14.15 -14.50 7.60
C ALA A 187 14.72 -15.40 6.50
N LEU A 188 15.84 -14.99 5.87
CA LEU A 188 16.55 -15.79 4.87
C LEU A 188 17.06 -17.11 5.46
N GLU A 189 17.69 -17.10 6.64
CA GLU A 189 18.17 -18.33 7.29
C GLU A 189 17.05 -19.38 7.48
N PHE A 190 15.89 -18.94 7.98
CA PHE A 190 14.74 -19.82 8.20
C PHE A 190 14.09 -20.29 6.90
N TYR A 191 13.98 -19.41 5.89
CA TYR A 191 13.48 -19.81 4.58
C TYR A 191 14.43 -20.73 3.83
N GLU A 192 15.75 -20.58 3.98
CA GLU A 192 16.75 -21.49 3.40
C GLU A 192 16.68 -22.87 4.03
N LYS A 193 16.49 -22.98 5.36
CA LYS A 193 16.23 -24.26 6.04
C LYS A 193 14.96 -24.94 5.50
N SER A 194 13.88 -24.18 5.34
CA SER A 194 12.64 -24.65 4.74
C SER A 194 12.85 -25.14 3.30
N HIS A 195 13.57 -24.38 2.48
CA HIS A 195 13.89 -24.73 1.09
C HIS A 195 14.71 -26.02 1.00
N GLN A 196 15.74 -26.20 1.84
CA GLN A 196 16.55 -27.41 1.85
C GLN A 196 15.75 -28.67 2.22
N ILE A 197 14.74 -28.54 3.10
CA ILE A 197 13.86 -29.66 3.44
C ILE A 197 12.96 -29.99 2.26
N TYR A 198 12.29 -28.99 1.68
CA TYR A 198 11.44 -29.18 0.52
C TYR A 198 12.20 -29.77 -0.67
N GLU A 199 13.45 -29.35 -0.90
CA GLU A 199 14.29 -29.85 -2.02
C GLU A 199 14.61 -31.35 -1.87
N LYS A 200 14.75 -31.83 -0.63
CA LYS A 200 14.98 -33.26 -0.34
C LYS A 200 13.69 -34.08 -0.31
N ALA A 201 12.58 -33.45 0.07
CA ALA A 201 11.31 -34.13 0.34
C ALA A 201 10.41 -34.23 -0.90
N LEU A 202 10.51 -33.25 -1.80
CA LEU A 202 9.57 -33.05 -2.89
C LEU A 202 10.26 -33.16 -4.26
N PRO A 203 9.52 -33.54 -5.31
CA PRO A 203 10.01 -33.44 -6.68
C PRO A 203 10.42 -32.01 -7.04
N SER A 204 11.40 -31.85 -7.93
CA SER A 204 11.94 -30.54 -8.33
C SER A 204 10.92 -29.58 -8.96
N ASN A 205 9.75 -30.08 -9.36
CA ASN A 205 8.66 -29.33 -9.97
C ASN A 205 7.49 -29.06 -9.01
N HIS A 206 7.66 -29.32 -7.71
CA HIS A 206 6.57 -29.18 -6.73
C HIS A 206 6.24 -27.69 -6.44
N PRO A 207 4.95 -27.30 -6.37
CA PRO A 207 4.55 -25.91 -6.09
C PRO A 207 5.10 -25.32 -4.79
N ASP A 208 5.27 -26.14 -3.74
CA ASP A 208 5.83 -25.68 -2.46
C ASP A 208 7.28 -25.20 -2.59
N LEU A 209 8.09 -25.80 -3.48
CA LEU A 209 9.44 -25.31 -3.80
C LEU A 209 9.39 -23.93 -4.45
N ALA A 210 8.45 -23.72 -5.38
CA ALA A 210 8.28 -22.42 -5.98
C ALA A 210 7.80 -21.38 -4.96
N THR A 211 6.92 -21.78 -4.02
CA THR A 211 6.42 -20.92 -2.93
C THR A 211 7.54 -20.48 -2.00
N ILE A 212 8.39 -21.40 -1.53
CA ILE A 212 9.48 -21.03 -0.63
C ILE A 212 10.54 -20.15 -1.31
N ILE A 213 10.85 -20.42 -2.58
CA ILE A 213 11.72 -19.56 -3.38
C ILE A 213 11.09 -18.16 -3.54
N SER A 214 9.78 -18.09 -3.80
CA SER A 214 9.03 -16.84 -3.88
C SER A 214 9.07 -16.05 -2.55
N ASN A 215 9.05 -16.74 -1.40
CA ASN A 215 9.22 -16.11 -0.09
C ASN A 215 10.63 -15.55 0.11
N ILE A 216 11.67 -16.28 -0.33
CA ILE A 216 13.06 -15.78 -0.34
C ILE A 216 13.16 -14.53 -1.23
N SER A 217 12.58 -14.57 -2.43
CA SER A 217 12.52 -13.42 -3.33
C SER A 217 11.79 -12.22 -2.68
N GLN A 218 10.72 -12.47 -1.93
CA GLN A 218 9.97 -11.45 -1.22
C GLN A 218 10.83 -10.77 -0.13
N VAL A 219 11.72 -11.52 0.54
CA VAL A 219 12.67 -10.93 1.50
C VAL A 219 13.65 -10.01 0.77
N TYR A 220 14.26 -10.47 -0.33
CA TYR A 220 15.14 -9.61 -1.14
C TYR A 220 14.42 -8.38 -1.68
N LYS A 221 13.15 -8.51 -2.09
CA LYS A 221 12.30 -7.37 -2.49
C LYS A 221 12.06 -6.40 -1.34
N ASN A 222 11.80 -6.89 -0.13
CA ASN A 222 11.60 -6.05 1.07
C ASN A 222 12.90 -5.35 1.51
N MET A 223 14.05 -6.00 1.29
CA MET A 223 15.37 -5.40 1.42
C MET A 223 15.70 -4.41 0.30
N GLY A 224 14.89 -4.34 -0.76
CA GLY A 224 15.12 -3.58 -1.98
C GLY A 224 16.25 -4.08 -2.89
N ASP A 225 16.79 -5.29 -2.64
CA ASP A 225 17.68 -6.00 -3.57
C ASP A 225 16.83 -6.65 -4.68
N TYR A 226 16.29 -5.80 -5.55
CA TYR A 226 15.38 -6.24 -6.60
C TYR A 226 16.06 -7.14 -7.64
N SER A 227 17.37 -7.01 -7.84
CA SER A 227 18.14 -7.88 -8.74
C SER A 227 18.10 -9.33 -8.27
N LYS A 228 18.44 -9.58 -7.00
CA LYS A 228 18.31 -10.93 -6.43
C LYS A 228 16.86 -11.39 -6.35
N ALA A 229 15.93 -10.49 -6.01
CA ALA A 229 14.52 -10.84 -6.01
C ALA A 229 14.06 -11.37 -7.38
N LEU A 230 14.42 -10.69 -8.48
CA LEU A 230 14.14 -11.14 -9.84
C LEU A 230 14.78 -12.49 -10.14
N GLU A 231 16.05 -12.69 -9.81
CA GLU A 231 16.74 -13.97 -10.02
C GLU A 231 15.98 -15.14 -9.37
N PHE A 232 15.60 -15.00 -8.10
CA PHE A 232 14.84 -16.05 -7.40
C PHE A 232 13.39 -16.16 -7.90
N TYR A 233 12.72 -15.06 -8.26
CA TYR A 233 11.39 -15.16 -8.88
C TYR A 233 11.41 -15.85 -10.24
N GLU A 234 12.46 -15.64 -11.05
CA GLU A 234 12.66 -16.36 -12.31
C GLU A 234 12.91 -17.85 -12.06
N LYS A 235 13.71 -18.22 -11.03
CA LYS A 235 13.85 -19.62 -10.61
C LYS A 235 12.51 -20.24 -10.19
N SER A 236 11.72 -19.52 -9.40
CA SER A 236 10.36 -19.94 -9.01
C SER A 236 9.44 -20.09 -10.25
N HIS A 237 9.54 -19.19 -11.22
CA HIS A 237 8.80 -19.26 -12.49
C HIS A 237 9.14 -20.52 -13.27
N GLN A 238 10.42 -20.87 -13.38
CA GLN A 238 10.88 -22.04 -14.13
C GLN A 238 10.37 -23.38 -13.55
N ILE A 239 10.08 -23.43 -12.24
CA ILE A 239 9.47 -24.61 -11.60
C ILE A 239 8.04 -24.82 -12.13
N TYR A 240 7.30 -23.74 -12.36
CA TYR A 240 5.95 -23.78 -12.92
C TYR A 240 5.94 -23.95 -14.44
N GLU A 241 6.86 -23.30 -15.17
CA GLU A 241 6.88 -23.27 -16.63
C GLU A 241 7.08 -24.64 -17.28
N LYS A 242 7.96 -25.47 -16.71
CA LYS A 242 8.29 -26.79 -17.28
C LYS A 242 7.14 -27.80 -17.25
N PRO A 243 6.41 -27.98 -16.14
CA PRO A 243 5.35 -28.99 -16.04
C PRO A 243 3.95 -28.50 -16.46
N LEU A 244 3.66 -27.20 -16.39
CA LEU A 244 2.30 -26.69 -16.55
C LEU A 244 1.96 -26.34 -18.01
N PRO A 245 0.70 -26.55 -18.44
CA PRO A 245 0.21 -26.03 -19.72
C PRO A 245 0.41 -24.52 -19.82
N SER A 246 0.65 -24.00 -21.02
CA SER A 246 0.91 -22.57 -21.26
C SER A 246 -0.22 -21.62 -20.80
N ASN A 247 -1.42 -22.14 -20.55
CA ASN A 247 -2.57 -21.40 -20.03
C ASN A 247 -2.83 -21.65 -18.52
N HIS A 248 -1.92 -22.26 -17.77
CA HIS A 248 -2.17 -22.55 -16.36
C HIS A 248 -2.17 -21.26 -15.50
N PRO A 249 -3.17 -21.07 -14.59
CA PRO A 249 -3.25 -19.88 -13.74
C PRO A 249 -2.01 -19.61 -12.87
N ASP A 250 -1.28 -20.64 -12.46
CA ASP A 250 -0.04 -20.47 -11.67
C ASP A 250 1.07 -19.76 -12.47
N LEU A 251 1.14 -19.99 -13.79
CA LEU A 251 2.06 -19.25 -14.65
C LEU A 251 1.70 -17.77 -14.68
N ALA A 252 0.41 -17.45 -14.76
CA ALA A 252 -0.06 -16.08 -14.68
C ALA A 252 0.29 -15.42 -13.33
N THR A 253 0.13 -16.16 -12.23
CA THR A 253 0.51 -15.68 -10.90
C THR A 253 2.00 -15.35 -10.85
N SER A 254 2.84 -16.25 -11.35
CA SER A 254 4.29 -16.04 -11.38
C SER A 254 4.71 -14.84 -12.26
N TYR A 255 4.14 -14.70 -13.46
CA TYR A 255 4.32 -13.50 -14.30
C TYR A 255 3.88 -12.23 -13.56
N GLY A 256 2.75 -12.27 -12.84
CA GLY A 256 2.24 -11.15 -12.05
C GLY A 256 3.18 -10.77 -10.90
N THR A 257 3.83 -11.74 -10.27
CA THR A 257 4.82 -11.47 -9.21
C THR A 257 6.07 -10.81 -9.76
N ILE A 258 6.60 -11.27 -10.91
CA ILE A 258 7.72 -10.62 -11.59
C ILE A 258 7.34 -9.19 -12.02
N GLY A 259 6.13 -9.01 -12.58
CA GLY A 259 5.59 -7.70 -12.91
C GLY A 259 5.49 -6.77 -11.69
N GLN A 260 5.17 -7.31 -10.51
CA GLN A 260 5.15 -6.54 -9.26
C GLN A 260 6.55 -6.07 -8.85
N VAL A 261 7.59 -6.89 -9.05
CA VAL A 261 8.97 -6.48 -8.76
C VAL A 261 9.40 -5.35 -9.68
N TYR A 262 9.16 -5.48 -10.99
CA TYR A 262 9.43 -4.40 -11.94
C TYR A 262 8.64 -3.13 -11.60
N LYS A 263 7.37 -3.26 -11.16
CA LYS A 263 6.58 -2.11 -10.70
C LYS A 263 7.20 -1.45 -9.47
N ASN A 264 7.65 -2.22 -8.48
CA ASN A 264 8.27 -1.71 -7.26
C ASN A 264 9.64 -1.09 -7.53
N MET A 265 10.38 -1.61 -8.51
CA MET A 265 11.58 -0.96 -9.04
C MET A 265 11.23 0.38 -9.67
N GLY A 266 10.07 0.51 -10.32
CA GLY A 266 9.65 1.65 -11.13
C GLY A 266 9.89 1.45 -12.63
N ASP A 267 10.29 0.24 -13.07
CA ASP A 267 10.34 -0.13 -14.48
C ASP A 267 8.93 -0.51 -14.94
N TYR A 268 8.11 0.52 -15.13
CA TYR A 268 6.70 0.37 -15.45
C TYR A 268 6.49 -0.29 -16.83
N SER A 269 7.41 -0.11 -17.77
CA SER A 269 7.34 -0.75 -19.09
C SER A 269 7.45 -2.27 -19.00
N ARG A 270 8.46 -2.78 -18.29
CA ARG A 270 8.56 -4.23 -18.04
C ARG A 270 7.44 -4.73 -17.14
N ALA A 271 7.04 -3.96 -16.12
CA ALA A 271 5.90 -4.33 -15.29
C ALA A 271 4.63 -4.57 -16.12
N LEU A 272 4.31 -3.66 -17.05
CA LEU A 272 3.19 -3.81 -17.99
C LEU A 272 3.37 -5.05 -18.88
N GLU A 273 4.54 -5.28 -19.46
CA GLU A 273 4.80 -6.48 -20.28
C GLU A 273 4.47 -7.78 -19.53
N PHE A 274 4.95 -7.91 -18.29
CA PHE A 274 4.74 -9.10 -17.46
C PHE A 274 3.29 -9.22 -16.98
N TYR A 275 2.64 -8.11 -16.59
CA TYR A 275 1.23 -8.12 -16.23
C TYR A 275 0.31 -8.42 -17.42
N GLU A 276 0.64 -7.96 -18.63
CA GLU A 276 -0.09 -8.30 -19.85
C GLU A 276 0.06 -9.78 -20.23
N LYS A 277 1.26 -10.36 -20.08
CA LYS A 277 1.46 -11.81 -20.23
C LYS A 277 0.60 -12.59 -19.24
N SER A 278 0.62 -12.20 -17.97
CA SER A 278 -0.24 -12.78 -16.92
C SER A 278 -1.72 -12.67 -17.30
N HIS A 279 -2.17 -11.49 -17.72
CA HIS A 279 -3.57 -11.24 -18.11
C HIS A 279 -4.01 -12.12 -19.28
N LYS A 280 -3.19 -12.22 -20.34
CA LYS A 280 -3.48 -13.06 -21.53
C LYS A 280 -3.61 -14.54 -21.19
N ILE A 281 -2.85 -15.04 -20.22
CA ILE A 281 -2.97 -16.42 -19.73
C ILE A 281 -4.32 -16.59 -19.03
N LEU A 282 -4.65 -15.71 -18.09
CA LEU A 282 -5.91 -15.77 -17.33
C LEU A 282 -7.12 -15.63 -18.25
N GLU A 283 -7.08 -14.75 -19.25
CA GLU A 283 -8.18 -14.54 -20.20
C GLU A 283 -8.48 -15.79 -21.02
N LYS A 284 -7.45 -16.57 -21.39
CA LYS A 284 -7.62 -17.85 -22.09
C LYS A 284 -8.06 -18.98 -21.18
N ALA A 285 -7.69 -18.93 -19.91
CA ALA A 285 -7.87 -20.03 -18.96
C ALA A 285 -9.19 -19.96 -18.19
N LEU A 286 -9.75 -18.76 -18.01
CA LEU A 286 -10.82 -18.50 -17.06
C LEU A 286 -12.05 -17.86 -17.72
N PRO A 287 -13.25 -18.09 -17.18
CA PRO A 287 -14.45 -17.36 -17.59
C PRO A 287 -14.29 -15.84 -17.44
N SER A 288 -14.98 -15.06 -18.29
CA SER A 288 -14.85 -13.60 -18.36
C SER A 288 -15.25 -12.84 -17.08
N ASN A 289 -15.96 -13.48 -16.16
CA ASN A 289 -16.35 -12.94 -14.86
C ASN A 289 -15.49 -13.48 -13.69
N HIS A 290 -14.40 -14.20 -13.95
CA HIS A 290 -13.59 -14.78 -12.89
C HIS A 290 -12.85 -13.70 -12.07
N PRO A 291 -12.84 -13.75 -10.72
CA PRO A 291 -12.19 -12.74 -9.88
C PRO A 291 -10.71 -12.48 -10.20
N SER A 292 -9.95 -13.51 -10.61
CA SER A 292 -8.54 -13.36 -11.02
C SER A 292 -8.35 -12.42 -12.21
N LEU A 293 -9.31 -12.33 -13.14
CA LEU A 293 -9.26 -11.36 -14.23
C LEU A 293 -9.38 -9.93 -13.69
N ALA A 294 -10.26 -9.71 -12.71
CA ALA A 294 -10.36 -8.42 -12.04
C ALA A 294 -9.05 -8.03 -11.35
N THR A 295 -8.41 -8.97 -10.66
CA THR A 295 -7.09 -8.74 -10.04
C THR A 295 -6.04 -8.36 -11.09
N SER A 296 -5.98 -9.07 -12.23
CA SER A 296 -5.02 -8.74 -13.29
C SER A 296 -5.23 -7.36 -13.89
N TYR A 297 -6.48 -6.94 -14.14
CA TYR A 297 -6.78 -5.57 -14.56
C TYR A 297 -6.39 -4.53 -13.50
N SER A 298 -6.63 -4.83 -12.22
CA SER A 298 -6.25 -3.94 -11.11
C SER A 298 -4.73 -3.75 -11.03
N ASN A 299 -3.95 -4.81 -11.32
CA ASN A 299 -2.50 -4.74 -11.35
C ASN A 299 -1.99 -3.84 -12.48
N ILE A 300 -2.56 -3.98 -13.69
CA ILE A 300 -2.24 -3.11 -14.85
C ILE A 300 -2.63 -1.66 -14.53
N GLY A 301 -3.84 -1.44 -14.00
CA GLY A 301 -4.30 -0.11 -13.57
C GLY A 301 -3.37 0.53 -12.53
N SER A 302 -2.84 -0.27 -11.59
CA SER A 302 -1.86 0.20 -10.60
C SER A 302 -0.55 0.66 -11.22
N VAL A 303 -0.09 0.03 -12.31
CA VAL A 303 1.12 0.49 -13.00
C VAL A 303 0.88 1.84 -13.67
N TYR A 304 -0.23 1.99 -14.40
CA TYR A 304 -0.59 3.27 -15.01
C TYR A 304 -0.80 4.38 -13.98
N GLY A 305 -1.41 4.06 -12.83
CA GLY A 305 -1.57 5.00 -11.72
C GLY A 305 -0.21 5.48 -11.17
N ASN A 306 0.75 4.57 -11.02
CA ASN A 306 2.11 4.91 -10.57
C ASN A 306 2.91 5.70 -11.62
N MET A 307 2.59 5.56 -12.91
CA MET A 307 3.14 6.40 -13.99
C MET A 307 2.52 7.80 -14.05
N GLY A 308 1.42 8.04 -13.33
CA GLY A 308 0.61 9.26 -13.44
C GLY A 308 -0.37 9.28 -14.61
N ASP A 309 -0.49 8.19 -15.39
CA ASP A 309 -1.53 8.05 -16.43
C ASP A 309 -2.84 7.60 -15.78
N TYR A 310 -3.43 8.52 -15.02
CA TYR A 310 -4.64 8.26 -14.23
C TYR A 310 -5.85 7.89 -15.09
N SER A 311 -5.93 8.39 -16.32
CA SER A 311 -7.00 8.06 -17.27
C SER A 311 -7.00 6.57 -17.63
N LYS A 312 -5.85 6.01 -18.01
CA LYS A 312 -5.75 4.56 -18.26
C LYS A 312 -5.91 3.74 -16.98
N ALA A 313 -5.39 4.25 -15.85
CA ALA A 313 -5.57 3.59 -14.56
C ALA A 313 -7.06 3.39 -14.25
N LEU A 314 -7.87 4.45 -14.40
CA LEU A 314 -9.33 4.39 -14.22
C LEU A 314 -9.99 3.40 -15.18
N GLU A 315 -9.63 3.41 -16.48
CA GLU A 315 -10.19 2.46 -17.46
C GLU A 315 -10.01 1.00 -17.00
N PHE A 316 -8.81 0.64 -16.54
CA PHE A 316 -8.52 -0.71 -16.07
C PHE A 316 -9.16 -1.04 -14.72
N TYR A 317 -9.22 -0.09 -13.80
CA TYR A 317 -9.92 -0.27 -12.53
C TYR A 317 -11.43 -0.43 -12.71
N GLU A 318 -12.05 0.29 -13.64
CA GLU A 318 -13.47 0.14 -13.98
C GLU A 318 -13.77 -1.22 -14.62
N LYS A 319 -12.89 -1.74 -15.49
CA LYS A 319 -12.99 -3.12 -16.01
C LYS A 319 -12.94 -4.16 -14.88
N SER A 320 -12.02 -3.97 -13.93
CA SER A 320 -11.92 -4.83 -12.73
C SER A 320 -13.18 -4.76 -11.87
N LEU A 321 -13.68 -3.56 -11.58
CA LEU A 321 -14.89 -3.34 -10.80
C LEU A 321 -16.09 -4.03 -11.44
N LYS A 322 -16.29 -3.87 -12.75
CA LYS A 322 -17.39 -4.50 -13.49
C LYS A 322 -17.40 -6.02 -13.41
N ILE A 323 -16.22 -6.66 -13.37
CA ILE A 323 -16.11 -8.10 -13.17
C ILE A 323 -16.54 -8.47 -11.75
N LYS A 324 -16.03 -7.76 -10.74
CA LYS A 324 -16.37 -8.02 -9.33
C LYS A 324 -17.85 -7.78 -9.04
N GLU A 325 -18.46 -6.75 -9.61
CA GLU A 325 -19.90 -6.46 -9.47
C GLU A 325 -20.79 -7.58 -10.03
N LYS A 326 -20.32 -8.28 -11.06
CA LYS A 326 -21.02 -9.45 -11.62
C LYS A 326 -20.78 -10.74 -10.83
N ALA A 327 -19.60 -10.89 -10.24
CA ALA A 327 -19.17 -12.13 -9.60
C ALA A 327 -19.51 -12.20 -8.09
N LEU A 328 -19.67 -11.05 -7.43
CA LEU A 328 -19.79 -10.96 -5.98
C LEU A 328 -21.14 -10.36 -5.57
N ALA A 329 -21.57 -10.66 -4.34
CA ALA A 329 -22.72 -9.99 -3.73
C ALA A 329 -22.46 -8.47 -3.59
N SER A 330 -23.51 -7.65 -3.65
CA SER A 330 -23.40 -6.19 -3.65
C SER A 330 -22.78 -5.59 -2.38
N ASN A 331 -22.78 -6.33 -1.27
CA ASN A 331 -22.14 -5.96 -0.01
C ASN A 331 -20.78 -6.67 0.20
N HIS A 332 -20.20 -7.33 -0.81
CA HIS A 332 -18.94 -8.04 -0.60
C HIS A 332 -17.77 -7.05 -0.35
N PRO A 333 -16.94 -7.23 0.70
CA PRO A 333 -15.84 -6.30 1.04
C PRO A 333 -14.87 -5.99 -0.10
N SER A 334 -14.60 -6.94 -1.00
CA SER A 334 -13.75 -6.71 -2.19
C SER A 334 -14.28 -5.65 -3.17
N LEU A 335 -15.59 -5.38 -3.18
CA LEU A 335 -16.16 -4.25 -3.94
C LEU A 335 -15.77 -2.92 -3.30
N ALA A 336 -15.83 -2.83 -1.97
CA ALA A 336 -15.41 -1.66 -1.22
C ALA A 336 -13.94 -1.32 -1.52
N THR A 337 -13.04 -2.31 -1.49
CA THR A 337 -11.63 -2.11 -1.88
C THR A 337 -11.47 -1.55 -3.30
N SER A 338 -12.32 -1.97 -4.23
CA SER A 338 -12.26 -1.53 -5.63
C SER A 338 -12.73 -0.07 -5.77
N TYR A 339 -13.84 0.29 -5.11
CA TYR A 339 -14.29 1.69 -5.04
C TYR A 339 -13.25 2.58 -4.35
N SER A 340 -12.63 2.11 -3.25
CA SER A 340 -11.56 2.83 -2.56
C SER A 340 -10.34 3.06 -3.47
N THR A 341 -9.99 2.09 -4.32
CA THR A 341 -8.86 2.23 -5.25
C THR A 341 -9.16 3.29 -6.32
N ILE A 342 -10.37 3.30 -6.87
CA ILE A 342 -10.82 4.34 -7.82
C ILE A 342 -10.88 5.71 -7.15
N GLY A 343 -11.37 5.77 -5.89
CA GLY A 343 -11.36 6.98 -5.08
C GLY A 343 -9.95 7.55 -4.88
N GLN A 344 -8.96 6.69 -4.66
CA GLN A 344 -7.56 7.09 -4.55
C GLN A 344 -7.03 7.70 -5.86
N VAL A 345 -7.36 7.12 -7.02
CA VAL A 345 -6.95 7.69 -8.30
C VAL A 345 -7.56 9.07 -8.51
N TYR A 346 -8.87 9.25 -8.23
CA TYR A 346 -9.51 10.57 -8.30
C TYR A 346 -8.90 11.56 -7.31
N ASN A 347 -8.51 11.11 -6.11
CA ASN A 347 -7.83 11.96 -5.14
C ASN A 347 -6.46 12.42 -5.66
N ASN A 348 -5.68 11.51 -6.26
CA ASN A 348 -4.38 11.85 -6.84
C ASN A 348 -4.49 12.77 -8.07
N MET A 349 -5.62 12.76 -8.78
CA MET A 349 -5.96 13.74 -9.82
C MET A 349 -6.44 15.08 -9.26
N GLY A 350 -6.65 15.19 -7.94
CA GLY A 350 -7.26 16.32 -7.26
C GLY A 350 -8.76 16.51 -7.56
N HIS A 351 -9.42 15.48 -8.10
CA HIS A 351 -10.87 15.43 -8.28
C HIS A 351 -11.56 15.00 -6.96
N TYR A 352 -11.39 15.81 -5.92
CA TYR A 352 -11.76 15.47 -4.55
C TYR A 352 -13.25 15.09 -4.37
N SER A 353 -14.18 15.79 -5.05
CA SER A 353 -15.61 15.46 -4.96
C SER A 353 -15.94 14.05 -5.47
N LYS A 354 -15.30 13.62 -6.57
CA LYS A 354 -15.45 12.25 -7.07
C LYS A 354 -14.75 11.25 -6.14
N ALA A 355 -13.58 11.60 -5.62
CA ALA A 355 -12.88 10.75 -4.65
C ALA A 355 -13.77 10.45 -3.43
N LEU A 356 -14.41 11.48 -2.86
CA LEU A 356 -15.36 11.35 -1.75
C LEU A 356 -16.55 10.46 -2.12
N GLU A 357 -17.17 10.63 -3.29
CA GLU A 357 -18.27 9.77 -3.76
C GLU A 357 -17.89 8.28 -3.75
N PHE A 358 -16.70 7.96 -4.27
CA PHE A 358 -16.20 6.59 -4.34
C PHE A 358 -15.82 6.04 -2.95
N TYR A 359 -15.18 6.84 -2.09
CA TYR A 359 -14.88 6.43 -0.73
C TYR A 359 -16.13 6.23 0.13
N GLU A 360 -17.17 7.06 -0.04
CA GLU A 360 -18.45 6.87 0.63
C GLU A 360 -19.16 5.58 0.19
N LYS A 361 -19.10 5.23 -1.11
CA LYS A 361 -19.62 3.93 -1.59
C LYS A 361 -18.86 2.77 -0.95
N SER A 362 -17.54 2.86 -0.87
CA SER A 362 -16.71 1.88 -0.15
C SER A 362 -17.11 1.77 1.32
N HIS A 363 -17.27 2.90 2.01
CA HIS A 363 -17.64 2.94 3.42
C HIS A 363 -18.99 2.27 3.68
N LYS A 364 -20.02 2.59 2.89
CA LYS A 364 -21.36 2.00 2.99
C LYS A 364 -21.36 0.49 2.78
N ILE A 365 -20.47 -0.05 1.95
CA ILE A 365 -20.33 -1.50 1.78
C ILE A 365 -19.70 -2.12 3.03
N TYR A 366 -18.61 -1.56 3.54
CA TYR A 366 -17.98 -2.06 4.76
C TYR A 366 -18.93 -2.00 5.96
N GLU A 367 -19.71 -0.92 6.11
CA GLU A 367 -20.67 -0.75 7.20
C GLU A 367 -21.76 -1.84 7.20
N LYS A 368 -22.18 -2.29 6.02
CA LYS A 368 -23.17 -3.37 5.87
C LYS A 368 -22.59 -4.77 6.00
N ALA A 369 -21.30 -4.93 5.70
CA ALA A 369 -20.68 -6.23 5.53
C ALA A 369 -19.87 -6.70 6.75
N LEU A 370 -19.46 -5.77 7.60
CA LEU A 370 -18.51 -6.00 8.68
C LEU A 370 -19.05 -5.48 10.01
N PRO A 371 -18.62 -6.04 11.15
CA PRO A 371 -18.92 -5.50 12.47
C PRO A 371 -18.48 -4.03 12.61
N SER A 372 -19.16 -3.25 13.46
CA SER A 372 -18.94 -1.81 13.62
C SER A 372 -17.54 -1.42 14.11
N ASN A 373 -16.82 -2.34 14.74
CA ASN A 373 -15.43 -2.18 15.17
C ASN A 373 -14.42 -2.80 14.18
N HIS A 374 -14.82 -3.29 13.00
CA HIS A 374 -13.87 -3.93 12.11
C HIS A 374 -12.80 -2.94 11.60
N PRO A 375 -11.48 -3.29 11.61
CA PRO A 375 -10.41 -2.37 11.20
C PRO A 375 -10.54 -1.76 9.80
N SER A 376 -11.17 -2.46 8.85
CA SER A 376 -11.48 -1.92 7.51
C SER A 376 -12.40 -0.69 7.54
N LEU A 377 -13.30 -0.57 8.52
CA LEU A 377 -14.10 0.66 8.70
C LEU A 377 -13.21 1.83 9.09
N GLY A 378 -12.26 1.61 10.02
CA GLY A 378 -11.25 2.60 10.36
C GLY A 378 -10.43 3.04 9.13
N THR A 379 -10.06 2.10 8.26
CA THR A 379 -9.37 2.41 7.00
C THR A 379 -10.22 3.29 6.10
N SER A 380 -11.51 3.00 5.95
CA SER A 380 -12.40 3.81 5.10
C SER A 380 -12.56 5.25 5.59
N TYR A 381 -12.65 5.47 6.91
CA TYR A 381 -12.65 6.83 7.46
C TYR A 381 -11.30 7.53 7.28
N SER A 382 -10.18 6.82 7.45
CA SER A 382 -8.85 7.38 7.20
C SER A 382 -8.69 7.84 5.74
N ASN A 383 -9.24 7.10 4.79
CA ASN A 383 -9.19 7.47 3.37
C ASN A 383 -9.99 8.75 3.10
N ILE A 384 -11.21 8.88 3.67
CA ILE A 384 -12.01 10.10 3.57
C ILE A 384 -11.29 11.28 4.24
N GLY A 385 -10.70 11.08 5.42
CA GLY A 385 -9.90 12.09 6.12
C GLY A 385 -8.70 12.55 5.31
N THR A 386 -8.08 11.66 4.52
CA THR A 386 -6.98 12.00 3.62
C THR A 386 -7.43 12.93 2.51
N VAL A 387 -8.60 12.68 1.90
CA VAL A 387 -9.15 13.61 0.89
C VAL A 387 -9.38 14.99 1.48
N TYR A 388 -9.96 15.09 2.68
CA TYR A 388 -10.14 16.38 3.34
C TYR A 388 -8.82 17.04 3.72
N SER A 389 -7.80 16.26 4.10
CA SER A 389 -6.45 16.77 4.34
C SER A 389 -5.83 17.35 3.07
N ASP A 390 -5.99 16.67 1.93
CA ASP A 390 -5.47 17.11 0.63
C ASP A 390 -6.24 18.33 0.09
N MET A 391 -7.53 18.46 0.43
CA MET A 391 -8.33 19.66 0.24
C MET A 391 -7.95 20.83 1.17
N SER A 392 -7.01 20.62 2.10
CA SER A 392 -6.69 21.55 3.19
C SER A 392 -7.85 21.88 4.14
N ASP A 393 -8.92 21.06 4.14
CA ASP A 393 -9.99 21.10 5.15
C ASP A 393 -9.55 20.28 6.37
N HIS A 394 -8.55 20.81 7.09
CA HIS A 394 -7.93 20.14 8.21
C HIS A 394 -8.91 19.80 9.35
N SER A 395 -9.97 20.60 9.52
CA SER A 395 -10.99 20.37 10.54
C SER A 395 -11.77 19.08 10.27
N LYS A 396 -12.27 18.88 9.05
CA LYS A 396 -12.96 17.62 8.69
C LYS A 396 -11.98 16.46 8.64
N ALA A 397 -10.75 16.68 8.18
CA ALA A 397 -9.71 15.65 8.18
C ALA A 397 -9.50 15.07 9.59
N LEU A 398 -9.39 15.94 10.61
CA LEU A 398 -9.27 15.53 12.00
C LEU A 398 -10.49 14.75 12.49
N GLU A 399 -11.72 15.18 12.19
CA GLU A 399 -12.95 14.45 12.57
C GLU A 399 -12.97 13.01 12.05
N PHE A 400 -12.60 12.83 10.78
CA PHE A 400 -12.54 11.51 10.15
C PHE A 400 -11.38 10.66 10.67
N TYR A 401 -10.21 11.25 10.91
CA TYR A 401 -9.09 10.55 11.53
C TYR A 401 -9.37 10.13 12.97
N GLU A 402 -10.07 10.95 13.77
CA GLU A 402 -10.52 10.59 15.11
C GLU A 402 -11.53 9.43 15.09
N SER A 403 -12.46 9.44 14.13
CA SER A 403 -13.43 8.35 13.95
C SER A 403 -12.73 7.05 13.57
N SER A 404 -11.74 7.13 12.67
CA SER A 404 -10.85 6.02 12.32
C SER A 404 -10.09 5.49 13.55
N HIS A 405 -9.51 6.40 14.33
CA HIS A 405 -8.75 6.08 15.54
C HIS A 405 -9.60 5.31 16.56
N LYS A 406 -10.82 5.79 16.85
CA LYS A 406 -11.74 5.16 17.81
C LYS A 406 -12.10 3.73 17.42
N ILE A 407 -12.22 3.44 16.12
CA ILE A 407 -12.50 2.08 15.65
C ILE A 407 -11.28 1.19 15.86
N TRP A 408 -10.11 1.64 15.42
CA TRP A 408 -8.87 0.87 15.59
C TRP A 408 -8.51 0.66 17.05
N GLU A 409 -8.70 1.65 17.92
CA GLU A 409 -8.41 1.54 19.36
C GLU A 409 -9.27 0.47 20.04
N LYS A 410 -10.54 0.32 19.60
CA LYS A 410 -11.43 -0.73 20.10
C LYS A 410 -11.16 -2.12 19.53
N ALA A 411 -10.60 -2.17 18.31
CA ALA A 411 -10.48 -3.41 17.56
C ALA A 411 -9.10 -4.07 17.68
N LEU A 412 -8.09 -3.28 18.03
CA LEU A 412 -6.69 -3.66 17.93
C LEU A 412 -5.99 -3.43 19.28
N PRO A 413 -5.00 -4.26 19.62
CA PRO A 413 -4.16 -4.04 20.80
C PRO A 413 -3.47 -2.68 20.79
N SER A 414 -3.19 -2.14 21.98
CA SER A 414 -2.57 -0.81 22.15
C SER A 414 -1.21 -0.61 21.44
N ASN A 415 -0.52 -1.70 21.09
CA ASN A 415 0.75 -1.70 20.36
C ASN A 415 0.60 -1.96 18.85
N HIS A 416 -0.62 -2.06 18.31
CA HIS A 416 -0.83 -2.43 16.93
C HIS A 416 -0.35 -1.34 15.93
N PRO A 417 0.33 -1.71 14.82
CA PRO A 417 0.85 -0.75 13.84
C PRO A 417 -0.18 0.26 13.28
N HIS A 418 -1.42 -0.16 13.04
CA HIS A 418 -2.48 0.77 12.58
C HIS A 418 -2.75 1.93 13.55
N LEU A 419 -2.63 1.72 14.87
CA LEU A 419 -2.76 2.82 15.85
C LEU A 419 -1.62 3.83 15.70
N ALA A 420 -0.40 3.34 15.45
CA ALA A 420 0.72 4.20 15.15
C ALA A 420 0.50 5.00 13.85
N THR A 421 -0.02 4.37 12.79
CA THR A 421 -0.36 5.06 11.54
C THR A 421 -1.42 6.14 11.77
N SER A 422 -2.46 5.86 12.56
CA SER A 422 -3.48 6.84 12.91
C SER A 422 -2.91 8.08 13.57
N TYR A 423 -2.06 7.90 14.60
CA TYR A 423 -1.39 9.03 15.23
C TYR A 423 -0.44 9.77 14.29
N SER A 424 0.23 9.08 13.36
CA SER A 424 1.04 9.74 12.34
C SER A 424 0.20 10.61 11.42
N ASN A 425 -0.98 10.16 10.98
CA ASN A 425 -1.86 10.95 10.11
C ASN A 425 -2.37 12.21 10.84
N VAL A 426 -2.79 12.08 12.10
CA VAL A 426 -3.19 13.24 12.92
C VAL A 426 -2.02 14.21 13.13
N GLY A 427 -0.83 13.67 13.41
CA GLY A 427 0.40 14.47 13.51
C GLY A 427 0.73 15.22 12.22
N GLN A 428 0.51 14.60 11.07
CA GLN A 428 0.70 15.22 9.75
C GLN A 428 -0.26 16.39 9.53
N VAL A 429 -1.54 16.23 9.87
CA VAL A 429 -2.52 17.33 9.76
C VAL A 429 -2.11 18.50 10.65
N TYR A 430 -1.72 18.25 11.91
CA TYR A 430 -1.25 19.33 12.79
C TYR A 430 0.04 19.98 12.28
N ASN A 431 0.96 19.22 11.68
CA ASN A 431 2.16 19.78 11.05
C ASN A 431 1.79 20.70 9.88
N ASN A 432 0.86 20.28 9.03
CA ASN A 432 0.40 21.07 7.88
C ASN A 432 -0.31 22.35 8.33
N MET A 433 -1.03 22.33 9.46
CA MET A 433 -1.63 23.51 10.09
C MET A 433 -0.61 24.44 10.79
N GLY A 434 0.68 24.07 10.85
CA GLY A 434 1.70 24.80 11.61
C GLY A 434 1.59 24.63 13.13
N HIS A 435 0.76 23.72 13.62
CA HIS A 435 0.62 23.37 15.04
C HIS A 435 1.69 22.35 15.46
N TYR A 436 2.96 22.73 15.33
CA TYR A 436 4.11 21.84 15.47
C TYR A 436 4.18 21.11 16.82
N SER A 437 3.84 21.76 17.94
CA SER A 437 3.86 21.11 19.26
C SER A 437 2.86 19.95 19.36
N LYS A 438 1.66 20.10 18.78
CA LYS A 438 0.68 19.01 18.73
C LYS A 438 1.13 17.91 17.76
N ALA A 439 1.71 18.30 16.62
CA ALA A 439 2.26 17.35 15.67
C ALA A 439 3.31 16.44 16.32
N LEU A 440 4.25 17.02 17.07
CA LEU A 440 5.26 16.28 17.84
C LEU A 440 4.62 15.33 18.85
N GLU A 441 3.65 15.78 19.65
CA GLU A 441 2.95 14.92 20.62
C GLU A 441 2.36 13.65 19.96
N PHE A 442 1.70 13.81 18.82
CA PHE A 442 1.11 12.68 18.10
C PHE A 442 2.15 11.79 17.42
N TYR A 443 3.19 12.36 16.82
CA TYR A 443 4.29 11.57 16.26
C TYR A 443 5.06 10.80 17.33
N GLU A 444 5.26 11.36 18.53
CA GLU A 444 5.87 10.66 19.67
C GLU A 444 5.01 9.50 20.18
N LYS A 445 3.67 9.66 20.25
CA LYS A 445 2.76 8.56 20.55
C LYS A 445 2.86 7.44 19.51
N SER A 446 2.92 7.81 18.23
CA SER A 446 3.13 6.85 17.13
C SER A 446 4.46 6.10 17.26
N LEU A 447 5.55 6.83 17.51
CA LEU A 447 6.88 6.26 17.70
C LEU A 447 6.89 5.27 18.87
N LYS A 448 6.33 5.63 20.02
CA LYS A 448 6.26 4.78 21.21
C LYS A 448 5.52 3.46 20.99
N ILE A 449 4.49 3.47 20.14
CA ILE A 449 3.79 2.24 19.74
C ILE A 449 4.72 1.36 18.90
N LYS A 450 5.37 1.95 17.88
CA LYS A 450 6.29 1.21 17.00
C LYS A 450 7.50 0.67 17.76
N GLU A 451 8.07 1.42 18.70
CA GLU A 451 9.21 0.97 19.53
C GLU A 451 8.87 -0.24 20.41
N LYS A 452 7.61 -0.38 20.81
CA LYS A 452 7.14 -1.57 21.54
C LYS A 452 6.88 -2.77 20.65
N ALA A 453 6.40 -2.52 19.42
CA ALA A 453 6.00 -3.57 18.49
C ALA A 453 7.15 -4.08 17.61
N LEU A 454 8.13 -3.24 17.31
CA LEU A 454 9.16 -3.48 16.31
C LEU A 454 10.56 -3.50 16.93
N PRO A 455 11.51 -4.30 16.38
CA PRO A 455 12.92 -4.20 16.74
C PRO A 455 13.50 -2.80 16.51
N SER A 456 14.54 -2.43 17.27
CA SER A 456 15.16 -1.09 17.23
C SER A 456 15.75 -0.68 15.89
N ASN A 457 16.03 -1.64 15.00
CA ASN A 457 16.54 -1.41 13.65
C ASN A 457 15.44 -1.49 12.58
N HIS A 458 14.16 -1.59 12.92
CA HIS A 458 13.12 -1.73 11.91
C HIS A 458 12.96 -0.44 11.07
N PRO A 459 12.91 -0.51 9.71
CA PRO A 459 12.74 0.66 8.84
C PRO A 459 11.55 1.59 9.17
N ASN A 460 10.40 1.06 9.60
CA ASN A 460 9.25 1.84 10.06
C ASN A 460 9.53 2.78 11.26
N LEU A 461 10.54 2.48 12.09
CA LEU A 461 11.01 3.40 13.13
C LEU A 461 11.75 4.59 12.52
N ALA A 462 12.57 4.36 11.50
CA ALA A 462 13.23 5.42 10.75
C ALA A 462 12.20 6.40 10.15
N THR A 463 11.09 5.90 9.60
CA THR A 463 9.99 6.75 9.12
C THR A 463 9.42 7.65 10.23
N SER A 464 9.23 7.13 11.44
CA SER A 464 8.75 7.94 12.56
C SER A 464 9.74 9.03 12.96
N TYR A 465 11.04 8.70 13.03
CA TYR A 465 12.08 9.70 13.29
C TYR A 465 12.17 10.74 12.18
N ASN A 466 12.02 10.33 10.92
CA ASN A 466 11.96 11.23 9.77
C ASN A 466 10.78 12.22 9.84
N ASN A 467 9.61 11.77 10.28
CA ASN A 467 8.44 12.65 10.44
C ASN A 467 8.65 13.67 11.57
N ILE A 468 9.24 13.26 12.69
CA ILE A 468 9.61 14.17 13.79
C ILE A 468 10.66 15.18 13.32
N ALA A 469 11.68 14.72 12.58
CA ALA A 469 12.70 15.57 11.99
C ALA A 469 12.11 16.62 11.04
N ALA A 470 11.14 16.22 10.21
CA ALA A 470 10.45 17.13 9.31
C ALA A 470 9.67 18.23 10.05
N VAL A 471 9.08 17.92 11.22
CA VAL A 471 8.44 18.95 12.06
C VAL A 471 9.47 19.96 12.58
N TYR A 472 10.61 19.49 13.11
CA TYR A 472 11.67 20.40 13.56
C TYR A 472 12.27 21.21 12.41
N TYR A 473 12.41 20.62 11.23
CA TYR A 473 12.84 21.30 10.02
C TYR A 473 11.86 22.43 9.66
N ASN A 474 10.55 22.18 9.66
CA ASN A 474 9.52 23.17 9.39
C ASN A 474 9.49 24.29 10.46
N MET A 475 9.86 23.98 11.70
CA MET A 475 10.04 24.97 12.77
C MET A 475 11.29 25.84 12.60
N GLY A 476 12.21 25.47 11.68
CA GLY A 476 13.52 26.09 11.55
C GLY A 476 14.56 25.63 12.60
N ASP A 477 14.22 24.64 13.44
CA ASP A 477 15.17 24.03 14.38
C ASP A 477 15.99 22.96 13.64
N TYR A 478 16.88 23.43 12.75
CA TYR A 478 17.70 22.58 11.90
C TYR A 478 18.64 21.66 12.70
N SER A 479 19.03 22.06 13.91
CA SER A 479 19.89 21.24 14.77
C SER A 479 19.16 19.99 15.26
N LYS A 480 17.92 20.12 15.76
CA LYS A 480 17.12 18.94 16.13
C LYS A 480 16.65 18.15 14.93
N ALA A 481 16.32 18.82 13.82
CA ALA A 481 15.98 18.13 12.59
C ALA A 481 17.12 17.19 12.16
N LEU A 482 18.36 17.68 12.19
CA LEU A 482 19.55 16.89 11.87
C LEU A 482 19.70 15.68 12.82
N GLU A 483 19.58 15.88 14.13
CA GLU A 483 19.66 14.78 15.12
C GLU A 483 18.69 13.63 14.79
N PHE A 484 17.44 13.96 14.47
CA PHE A 484 16.42 12.96 14.18
C PHE A 484 16.56 12.35 12.77
N TYR A 485 16.98 13.12 11.76
CA TYR A 485 17.31 12.57 10.44
C TYR A 485 18.51 11.62 10.50
N GLU A 486 19.54 11.93 11.30
CA GLU A 486 20.69 11.04 11.50
C GLU A 486 20.29 9.74 12.21
N LYS A 487 19.43 9.79 13.24
CA LYS A 487 18.87 8.58 13.87
C LYS A 487 18.10 7.73 12.86
N SER A 488 17.26 8.35 12.04
CA SER A 488 16.55 7.68 10.95
C SER A 488 17.53 7.00 9.98
N HIS A 489 18.56 7.73 9.55
CA HIS A 489 19.59 7.21 8.65
C HIS A 489 20.33 6.01 9.24
N GLN A 490 20.78 6.07 10.49
CA GLN A 490 21.48 4.97 11.17
C GLN A 490 20.64 3.70 11.29
N ILE A 491 19.32 3.84 11.48
CA ILE A 491 18.41 2.69 11.49
C ILE A 491 18.35 2.06 10.10
N LEU A 492 18.16 2.87 9.06
CA LEU A 492 18.11 2.39 7.68
C LEU A 492 19.44 1.72 7.27
N GLU A 493 20.58 2.29 7.67
CA GLU A 493 21.92 1.77 7.34
C GLU A 493 22.15 0.37 7.93
N LYS A 494 21.64 0.13 9.14
CA LYS A 494 21.72 -1.19 9.78
C LYS A 494 20.74 -2.21 9.22
N ALA A 495 19.61 -1.75 8.69
CA ALA A 495 18.49 -2.61 8.29
C ALA A 495 18.50 -2.99 6.81
N LEU A 496 19.12 -2.15 5.97
CA LEU A 496 19.00 -2.22 4.52
C LEU A 496 20.38 -2.31 3.86
N PRO A 497 20.47 -2.95 2.68
CA PRO A 497 21.68 -2.91 1.86
C PRO A 497 22.12 -1.48 1.53
N SER A 498 23.42 -1.27 1.34
CA SER A 498 24.02 0.07 1.10
C SER A 498 23.53 0.78 -0.16
N ASN A 499 22.93 0.04 -1.11
CA ASN A 499 22.36 0.57 -2.35
C ASN A 499 20.84 0.83 -2.25
N HIS A 500 20.25 0.75 -1.06
CA HIS A 500 18.79 0.89 -0.91
C HIS A 500 18.31 2.34 -1.17
N PRO A 501 17.24 2.55 -1.96
CA PRO A 501 16.71 3.89 -2.25
C PRO A 501 16.34 4.73 -1.02
N SER A 502 15.89 4.10 0.07
CA SER A 502 15.60 4.81 1.32
C SER A 502 16.83 5.43 1.97
N LEU A 503 18.03 4.85 1.79
CA LEU A 503 19.28 5.46 2.27
C LEU A 503 19.56 6.75 1.50
N ALA A 504 19.39 6.73 0.17
CA ALA A 504 19.53 7.91 -0.65
C ALA A 504 18.53 9.01 -0.27
N THR A 505 17.27 8.64 0.01
CA THR A 505 16.26 9.58 0.53
C THR A 505 16.70 10.21 1.85
N SER A 506 17.22 9.40 2.79
CA SER A 506 17.71 9.94 4.08
C SER A 506 18.90 10.88 3.91
N TYR A 507 19.83 10.59 2.99
CA TYR A 507 20.92 11.50 2.64
C TYR A 507 20.42 12.80 2.01
N ASN A 508 19.41 12.73 1.13
CA ASN A 508 18.77 13.94 0.59
C ASN A 508 18.15 14.80 1.70
N ASN A 509 17.47 14.20 2.67
CA ASN A 509 16.86 14.95 3.78
C ASN A 509 17.93 15.63 4.65
N ILE A 510 19.04 14.95 4.94
CA ILE A 510 20.18 15.53 5.67
C ILE A 510 20.84 16.65 4.84
N GLY A 511 21.04 16.45 3.54
CA GLY A 511 21.58 17.46 2.63
C GLY A 511 20.70 18.70 2.54
N GLN A 512 19.36 18.54 2.58
CA GLN A 512 18.42 19.67 2.63
C GLN A 512 18.60 20.49 3.90
N VAL A 513 18.78 19.86 5.06
CA VAL A 513 19.03 20.57 6.32
C VAL A 513 20.30 21.42 6.20
N TYR A 514 21.42 20.84 5.73
CA TYR A 514 22.67 21.58 5.54
C TYR A 514 22.56 22.72 4.52
N ASN A 515 21.80 22.53 3.44
CA ASN A 515 21.56 23.58 2.44
C ASN A 515 20.85 24.79 3.07
N ASN A 516 19.83 24.57 3.89
CA ASN A 516 19.12 25.67 4.57
C ASN A 516 19.94 26.31 5.69
N MET A 517 20.86 25.56 6.31
CA MET A 517 21.85 26.12 7.24
C MET A 517 22.95 26.93 6.53
N GLY A 518 23.03 26.87 5.19
CA GLY A 518 24.06 27.53 4.39
C GLY A 518 25.40 26.77 4.33
N ASP A 519 25.48 25.55 4.87
CA ASP A 519 26.66 24.68 4.76
C ASP A 519 26.60 23.92 3.42
N TYR A 520 26.76 24.66 2.32
CA TYR A 520 26.68 24.12 0.96
C TYR A 520 27.68 22.99 0.68
N PRO A 521 28.93 23.01 1.17
CA PRO A 521 29.86 21.89 0.98
C PRO A 521 29.34 20.57 1.56
N LYS A 522 28.79 20.57 2.77
CA LYS A 522 28.18 19.35 3.33
C LYS A 522 26.89 18.96 2.62
N ALA A 523 26.08 19.95 2.24
CA ALA A 523 24.87 19.67 1.46
C ALA A 523 25.21 18.90 0.17
N LEU A 524 26.24 19.35 -0.57
CA LEU A 524 26.75 18.68 -1.75
C LEU A 524 27.27 17.27 -1.42
N GLU A 525 28.07 17.08 -0.36
CA GLU A 525 28.57 15.76 0.04
C GLU A 525 27.41 14.75 0.24
N PHE A 526 26.37 15.14 0.95
CA PHE A 526 25.21 14.27 1.20
C PHE A 526 24.36 14.04 -0.05
N TYR A 527 24.15 15.07 -0.87
CA TYR A 527 23.45 14.90 -2.15
C TYR A 527 24.24 14.03 -3.13
N GLU A 528 25.57 14.10 -3.14
CA GLU A 528 26.44 13.23 -3.94
C GLU A 528 26.33 11.77 -3.48
N LYS A 529 26.32 11.49 -2.17
CA LYS A 529 26.09 10.14 -1.65
C LYS A 529 24.72 9.58 -2.07
N SER A 530 23.68 10.41 -1.97
CA SER A 530 22.33 10.06 -2.45
C SER A 530 22.32 9.78 -3.95
N TYR A 531 22.96 10.65 -4.73
CA TYR A 531 23.13 10.52 -6.17
C TYR A 531 23.83 9.21 -6.54
N LEU A 532 24.96 8.88 -5.92
CA LEU A 532 25.68 7.63 -6.18
C LEU A 532 24.80 6.40 -5.94
N ILE A 533 23.98 6.40 -4.88
CA ILE A 533 23.06 5.29 -4.61
C ILE A 533 22.00 5.23 -5.71
N TYR A 534 21.37 6.36 -6.07
CA TYR A 534 20.34 6.37 -7.11
C TYR A 534 20.87 6.04 -8.51
N GLU A 535 22.11 6.41 -8.81
CA GLU A 535 22.78 6.12 -10.09
C GLU A 535 23.14 4.63 -10.20
N ASN A 536 23.66 4.05 -9.12
CA ASN A 536 24.01 2.63 -9.07
C ASN A 536 22.78 1.72 -8.88
N ALA A 537 21.68 2.28 -8.38
CA ALA A 537 20.42 1.58 -8.30
C ALA A 537 19.76 1.49 -9.70
N LEU A 538 18.98 0.43 -9.90
CA LEU A 538 18.40 -0.03 -11.16
C LEU A 538 17.73 1.11 -12.00
N PRO A 539 17.54 0.92 -13.33
CA PRO A 539 17.23 1.96 -14.33
C PRO A 539 16.02 2.87 -14.05
N SER A 540 15.22 2.55 -13.04
CA SER A 540 13.94 3.10 -12.65
C SER A 540 13.99 4.09 -11.48
N ASN A 541 15.14 4.27 -10.81
CA ASN A 541 15.35 5.37 -9.88
C ASN A 541 15.53 6.74 -10.55
N ARG A 542 15.22 6.84 -11.84
CA ARG A 542 15.28 8.07 -12.66
C ARG A 542 14.54 9.24 -12.01
N PRO A 543 13.33 9.12 -11.44
CA PRO A 543 12.66 10.28 -10.83
C PRO A 543 13.41 10.79 -9.59
N HIS A 544 13.87 9.90 -8.72
CA HIS A 544 14.61 10.27 -7.52
C HIS A 544 16.05 10.72 -7.83
N LEU A 545 16.66 10.13 -8.86
CA LEU A 545 17.93 10.56 -9.42
C LEU A 545 17.80 12.00 -9.95
N ALA A 546 16.75 12.28 -10.72
CA ALA A 546 16.46 13.64 -11.20
C ALA A 546 16.21 14.62 -10.04
N THR A 547 15.54 14.19 -8.96
CA THR A 547 15.42 15.01 -7.75
C THR A 547 16.77 15.30 -7.12
N SER A 548 17.69 14.34 -7.08
CA SER A 548 19.04 14.57 -6.54
C SER A 548 19.83 15.55 -7.41
N TYR A 549 19.75 15.42 -8.74
CA TYR A 549 20.27 16.41 -9.69
C TYR A 549 19.66 17.80 -9.47
N SER A 550 18.33 17.88 -9.32
CA SER A 550 17.63 19.15 -9.02
C SER A 550 18.13 19.79 -7.72
N ASN A 551 18.33 18.99 -6.66
CA ASN A 551 18.81 19.49 -5.37
C ASN A 551 20.25 20.01 -5.48
N ILE A 552 21.13 19.28 -6.17
CA ILE A 552 22.51 19.73 -6.44
C ILE A 552 22.51 21.03 -7.25
N GLY A 553 21.68 21.10 -8.30
CA GLY A 553 21.50 22.31 -9.10
C GLY A 553 21.03 23.51 -8.28
N GLN A 554 20.08 23.30 -7.36
CA GLN A 554 19.63 24.35 -6.43
C GLN A 554 20.74 24.81 -5.47
N VAL A 555 21.60 23.90 -4.97
CA VAL A 555 22.75 24.30 -4.15
C VAL A 555 23.71 25.18 -4.94
N TYR A 556 24.06 24.80 -6.16
CA TYR A 556 24.92 25.63 -7.02
C TYR A 556 24.29 26.98 -7.36
N ASN A 557 22.97 27.02 -7.57
CA ASN A 557 22.23 28.27 -7.75
C ASN A 557 22.33 29.17 -6.52
N ASN A 558 22.18 28.61 -5.32
CA ASN A 558 22.33 29.35 -4.06
C ASN A 558 23.77 29.84 -3.83
N MET A 559 24.77 29.12 -4.33
CA MET A 559 26.18 29.53 -4.31
C MET A 559 26.52 30.58 -5.38
N GLY A 560 25.64 30.83 -6.35
CA GLY A 560 25.87 31.71 -7.49
C GLY A 560 26.66 31.10 -8.65
N ASP A 561 26.93 29.77 -8.63
CA ASP A 561 27.54 29.04 -9.75
C ASP A 561 26.44 28.60 -10.73
N TYR A 562 25.88 29.58 -11.45
CA TYR A 562 24.70 29.37 -12.29
C TYR A 562 24.92 28.41 -13.46
N LEU A 563 26.14 28.37 -14.02
CA LEU A 563 26.47 27.46 -15.12
C LEU A 563 26.38 26.00 -14.68
N LYS A 564 26.95 25.66 -13.50
CA LYS A 564 26.76 24.32 -12.94
C LYS A 564 25.31 24.07 -12.55
N ALA A 565 24.62 25.06 -11.99
CA ALA A 565 23.22 24.93 -11.66
C ALA A 565 22.38 24.51 -12.88
N LEU A 566 22.59 25.16 -14.03
CA LEU A 566 21.96 24.78 -15.31
C LEU A 566 22.32 23.36 -15.73
N GLU A 567 23.60 22.99 -15.71
CA GLU A 567 24.05 21.63 -16.08
C GLU A 567 23.29 20.53 -15.29
N PHE A 568 23.19 20.69 -13.97
CA PHE A 568 22.51 19.71 -13.12
C PHE A 568 20.98 19.75 -13.30
N CYS A 569 20.38 20.94 -13.46
CA CYS A 569 18.94 21.08 -13.70
C CYS A 569 18.52 20.51 -15.08
N GLU A 570 19.32 20.68 -16.11
CA GLU A 570 19.09 20.12 -17.45
C GLU A 570 19.18 18.59 -17.45
N LYS A 571 20.18 18.01 -16.77
CA LYS A 571 20.27 16.56 -16.57
C LYS A 571 19.04 16.01 -15.85
N SER A 572 18.56 16.71 -14.81
CA SER A 572 17.29 16.36 -14.15
C SER A 572 16.11 16.35 -15.14
N LEU A 573 15.99 17.39 -15.96
CA LEU A 573 14.91 17.51 -16.95
C LEU A 573 14.98 16.37 -17.99
N GLU A 574 16.16 16.08 -18.53
CA GLU A 574 16.37 15.01 -19.52
C GLU A 574 15.95 13.64 -18.96
N ILE A 575 16.32 13.36 -17.72
CA ILE A 575 15.96 12.13 -17.02
C ILE A 575 14.44 12.02 -16.87
N ARG A 576 13.76 13.10 -16.43
CA ARG A 576 12.29 13.11 -16.28
C ARG A 576 11.58 12.99 -17.63
N LYS A 577 12.07 13.64 -18.70
CA LYS A 577 11.50 13.56 -20.06
C LYS A 577 11.51 12.13 -20.62
N LYS A 578 12.53 11.34 -20.30
CA LYS A 578 12.65 9.94 -20.74
C LYS A 578 11.71 8.98 -20.01
N GLY A 579 11.36 9.27 -18.75
CA GLY A 579 10.67 8.34 -17.87
C GLY A 579 9.20 8.65 -17.57
N LEU A 580 8.76 9.90 -17.81
CA LEU A 580 7.44 10.37 -17.42
C LEU A 580 6.61 10.82 -18.63
N PRO A 581 5.27 10.72 -18.57
CA PRO A 581 4.38 11.33 -19.57
C PRO A 581 4.63 12.83 -19.69
N SER A 582 4.39 13.40 -20.88
CA SER A 582 4.68 14.82 -21.18
C SER A 582 3.92 15.83 -20.32
N ASN A 583 2.82 15.42 -19.69
CA ASN A 583 2.02 16.24 -18.78
C ASN A 583 2.31 15.94 -17.29
N HIS A 584 3.38 15.22 -16.95
CA HIS A 584 3.65 14.89 -15.55
C HIS A 584 4.12 16.12 -14.75
N PRO A 585 3.53 16.44 -13.57
CA PRO A 585 3.89 17.62 -12.78
C PRO A 585 5.39 17.76 -12.43
N SER A 586 6.09 16.64 -12.22
CA SER A 586 7.55 16.68 -12.00
C SER A 586 8.36 17.22 -13.18
N LEU A 587 7.86 17.16 -14.42
CA LEU A 587 8.51 17.83 -15.55
C LEU A 587 8.44 19.34 -15.36
N ALA A 588 7.26 19.86 -15.01
CA ALA A 588 7.05 21.28 -14.73
C ALA A 588 8.00 21.78 -13.64
N THR A 589 8.19 21.03 -12.55
CA THR A 589 9.18 21.39 -11.51
C THR A 589 10.60 21.52 -12.05
N SER A 590 11.03 20.67 -12.99
CA SER A 590 12.36 20.80 -13.61
C SER A 590 12.46 22.04 -14.50
N TYR A 591 11.43 22.34 -15.29
CA TYR A 591 11.35 23.58 -16.06
C TYR A 591 11.38 24.81 -15.13
N SER A 592 10.61 24.80 -14.04
CA SER A 592 10.58 25.87 -13.05
C SER A 592 11.95 26.09 -12.39
N ASN A 593 12.69 25.02 -12.07
CA ASN A 593 14.04 25.14 -11.49
C ASN A 593 15.01 25.78 -12.48
N ILE A 594 14.97 25.41 -13.77
CA ILE A 594 15.82 26.03 -14.82
C ILE A 594 15.45 27.51 -14.98
N GLY A 595 14.15 27.83 -15.05
CA GLY A 595 13.67 29.20 -15.13
C GLY A 595 14.03 30.04 -13.90
N GLN A 596 14.17 29.43 -12.72
CA GLN A 596 14.68 30.11 -11.53
C GLN A 596 16.17 30.45 -11.65
N VAL A 597 16.99 29.56 -12.21
CA VAL A 597 18.42 29.81 -12.43
C VAL A 597 18.61 30.97 -13.42
N TYR A 598 17.92 30.95 -14.56
CA TYR A 598 17.98 32.06 -15.53
C TYR A 598 17.49 33.39 -14.94
N ASN A 599 16.42 33.37 -14.14
CA ASN A 599 15.96 34.57 -13.44
C ASN A 599 17.02 35.12 -12.49
N ASN A 600 17.74 34.26 -11.75
CA ASN A 600 18.83 34.68 -10.86
C ASN A 600 20.08 35.16 -11.62
N MET A 601 20.29 34.67 -12.85
CA MET A 601 21.32 35.19 -13.76
C MET A 601 20.97 36.58 -14.33
N GLY A 602 19.70 37.00 -14.22
CA GLY A 602 19.17 38.21 -14.85
C GLY A 602 18.76 38.01 -16.32
N ASP A 603 18.70 36.77 -16.78
CA ASP A 603 18.29 36.41 -18.14
C ASP A 603 16.79 36.11 -18.20
N TYR A 604 16.00 37.19 -18.20
CA TYR A 604 14.55 37.08 -18.00
C TYR A 604 13.80 36.51 -19.21
N SER A 605 14.33 36.66 -20.43
CA SER A 605 13.71 36.10 -21.64
C SER A 605 13.72 34.57 -21.60
N GLU A 606 14.87 33.99 -21.29
CA GLU A 606 15.07 32.55 -21.16
C GLU A 606 14.29 32.04 -19.94
N ALA A 607 14.31 32.78 -18.82
CA ALA A 607 13.50 32.45 -17.65
C ALA A 607 12.00 32.35 -17.97
N LEU A 608 11.47 33.25 -18.81
CA LEU A 608 10.06 33.27 -19.21
C LEU A 608 9.69 32.03 -20.01
N GLU A 609 10.51 31.62 -20.99
CA GLU A 609 10.25 30.42 -21.81
C GLU A 609 10.09 29.17 -20.94
N PHE A 610 11.03 28.94 -20.02
CA PHE A 610 10.96 27.78 -19.12
C PHE A 610 9.79 27.87 -18.12
N ARG A 611 9.43 29.08 -17.67
CA ARG A 611 8.27 29.27 -16.78
C ARG A 611 6.94 29.05 -17.52
N GLU A 612 6.82 29.45 -18.78
CA GLU A 612 5.64 29.19 -19.61
C GLU A 612 5.46 27.68 -19.87
N GLU A 613 6.52 26.96 -20.20
CA GLU A 613 6.48 25.49 -20.35
C GLU A 613 6.06 24.79 -19.05
N SER A 614 6.63 25.21 -17.91
CA SER A 614 6.22 24.70 -16.59
C SER A 614 4.73 24.95 -16.33
N HIS A 615 4.25 26.16 -16.65
CA HIS A 615 2.86 26.55 -16.42
C HIS A 615 1.88 25.74 -17.28
N GLN A 616 2.16 25.56 -18.57
CA GLN A 616 1.31 24.79 -19.47
C GLN A 616 1.16 23.32 -19.02
N ILE A 617 2.23 22.73 -18.47
CA ILE A 617 2.17 21.38 -17.92
C ILE A 617 1.29 21.38 -16.67
N TYR A 618 1.51 22.30 -15.73
CA TYR A 618 0.69 22.39 -14.51
C TYR A 618 -0.79 22.65 -14.81
N GLU A 619 -1.11 23.54 -15.76
CA GLU A 619 -2.48 23.85 -16.16
C GLU A 619 -3.22 22.61 -16.72
N LYS A 620 -2.52 21.76 -17.46
CA LYS A 620 -3.09 20.51 -18.02
C LYS A 620 -3.19 19.38 -16.99
N ALA A 621 -2.28 19.36 -16.03
CA ALA A 621 -2.08 18.21 -15.14
C ALA A 621 -2.79 18.35 -13.79
N LEU A 622 -2.98 19.58 -13.32
CA LEU A 622 -3.44 19.86 -11.97
C LEU A 622 -4.83 20.50 -11.96
N PRO A 623 -5.59 20.33 -10.87
CA PRO A 623 -6.83 21.07 -10.67
C PRO A 623 -6.61 22.58 -10.63
N SER A 624 -7.67 23.33 -10.91
CA SER A 624 -7.63 24.81 -10.94
C SER A 624 -7.36 25.47 -9.58
N ASN A 625 -7.28 24.72 -8.48
CA ASN A 625 -6.98 25.21 -7.13
C ASN A 625 -5.64 24.69 -6.57
N ASP A 626 -4.81 24.04 -7.39
CA ASP A 626 -3.54 23.47 -6.93
C ASP A 626 -2.49 24.55 -6.59
N PRO A 627 -1.84 24.51 -5.41
CA PRO A 627 -0.81 25.49 -5.03
C PRO A 627 0.37 25.59 -6.01
N SER A 628 0.72 24.49 -6.69
CA SER A 628 1.80 24.48 -7.68
C SER A 628 1.43 25.28 -8.93
N LEU A 629 0.16 25.22 -9.33
CA LEU A 629 -0.37 26.04 -10.42
C LEU A 629 -0.38 27.52 -10.02
N ALA A 630 -0.78 27.85 -8.79
CA ALA A 630 -0.71 29.21 -8.26
C ALA A 630 0.72 29.76 -8.25
N THR A 631 1.68 28.94 -7.81
CA THR A 631 3.11 29.29 -7.83
C THR A 631 3.62 29.55 -9.25
N SER A 632 3.16 28.76 -10.23
CA SER A 632 3.55 28.98 -11.62
C SER A 632 3.01 30.30 -12.20
N TYR A 633 1.81 30.72 -11.78
CA TYR A 633 1.26 32.03 -12.14
C TYR A 633 2.09 33.16 -11.53
N ASP A 634 2.42 33.06 -10.24
CA ASP A 634 3.25 34.04 -9.55
C ASP A 634 4.64 34.14 -10.19
N ASN A 635 5.23 33.00 -10.54
CA ASN A 635 6.50 32.95 -11.23
C ASN A 635 6.46 33.66 -12.59
N ILE A 636 5.42 33.46 -13.41
CA ILE A 636 5.31 34.17 -14.69
C ILE A 636 5.10 35.67 -14.45
N CYS A 637 4.27 36.04 -13.47
CA CYS A 637 4.06 37.44 -13.09
C CYS A 637 5.37 38.15 -12.75
N GLN A 638 6.17 37.57 -11.85
CA GLN A 638 7.46 38.15 -11.42
C GLN A 638 8.44 38.35 -12.57
N VAL A 639 8.53 37.41 -13.51
CA VAL A 639 9.46 37.55 -14.65
C VAL A 639 9.00 38.62 -15.62
N ASN A 640 7.69 38.72 -15.90
CA ASN A 640 7.18 39.80 -16.75
C ASN A 640 7.34 41.17 -16.08
N ASP A 641 7.18 41.26 -14.76
CA ASP A 641 7.45 42.49 -14.01
C ASP A 641 8.93 42.89 -14.08
N ASN A 642 9.85 41.94 -13.97
CA ASN A 642 11.29 42.17 -14.14
C ASN A 642 11.70 42.55 -15.58
N MET A 643 10.88 42.18 -16.57
CA MET A 643 11.05 42.54 -17.99
C MET A 643 10.38 43.86 -18.37
N ASP A 644 9.71 44.53 -17.42
CA ASP A 644 8.87 45.70 -17.66
C ASP A 644 7.67 45.44 -18.60
N ASP A 645 7.24 44.18 -18.79
CA ASP A 645 6.00 43.80 -19.48
C ASP A 645 4.83 43.78 -18.48
N TYR A 646 4.50 44.97 -17.97
CA TYR A 646 3.48 45.14 -16.96
C TYR A 646 2.07 44.69 -17.40
N PRO A 647 1.63 44.87 -18.67
CA PRO A 647 0.33 44.33 -19.11
C PRO A 647 0.22 42.81 -18.95
N LYS A 648 1.27 42.07 -19.30
CA LYS A 648 1.28 40.60 -19.16
C LYS A 648 1.43 40.18 -17.70
N ALA A 649 2.21 40.91 -16.91
CA ALA A 649 2.29 40.72 -15.46
C ALA A 649 0.90 40.93 -14.79
N LEU A 650 0.15 41.95 -15.20
CA LEU A 650 -1.20 42.23 -14.69
C LEU A 650 -2.17 41.09 -15.04
N GLU A 651 -2.14 40.59 -16.27
CA GLU A 651 -3.00 39.48 -16.70
C GLU A 651 -2.84 38.24 -15.80
N PHE A 652 -1.59 37.86 -15.52
CA PHE A 652 -1.29 36.68 -14.72
C PHE A 652 -1.55 36.88 -13.22
N SER A 653 -1.28 38.08 -12.68
CA SER A 653 -1.62 38.42 -11.30
C SER A 653 -3.14 38.44 -11.06
N GLU A 654 -3.94 38.93 -12.02
CA GLU A 654 -5.41 38.84 -11.94
C GLU A 654 -5.91 37.39 -11.99
N LYS A 655 -5.30 36.54 -12.82
CA LYS A 655 -5.63 35.11 -12.89
C LYS A 655 -5.33 34.41 -11.56
N LEU A 656 -4.15 34.69 -10.98
CA LEU A 656 -3.76 34.20 -9.66
C LEU A 656 -4.74 34.66 -8.57
N LEU A 657 -5.12 35.94 -8.58
CA LEU A 657 -6.06 36.50 -7.62
C LEU A 657 -7.43 35.81 -7.71
N LYS A 658 -8.00 35.68 -8.93
CA LYS A 658 -9.27 34.97 -9.16
C LYS A 658 -9.22 33.51 -8.72
N MET A 659 -8.05 32.88 -8.84
CA MET A 659 -7.83 31.52 -8.36
C MET A 659 -7.85 31.45 -6.82
N LYS A 660 -7.13 32.36 -6.14
CA LYS A 660 -7.10 32.44 -4.67
C LYS A 660 -8.46 32.81 -4.07
N GLU A 661 -9.22 33.69 -4.70
CA GLU A 661 -10.60 34.06 -4.31
C GLU A 661 -11.56 32.86 -4.30
N LYS A 662 -11.34 31.89 -5.19
CA LYS A 662 -12.16 30.67 -5.32
C LYS A 662 -11.71 29.52 -4.42
N SER A 663 -10.60 29.68 -3.70
CA SER A 663 -10.08 28.65 -2.80
C SER A 663 -11.02 28.43 -1.61
N VAL A 664 -11.22 27.17 -1.21
CA VAL A 664 -12.10 26.80 -0.09
C VAL A 664 -11.50 27.23 1.26
N SER A 665 -10.18 27.37 1.34
CA SER A 665 -9.44 27.90 2.49
C SER A 665 -8.81 29.25 2.13
N VAL A 666 -9.61 30.32 2.08
CA VAL A 666 -9.09 31.66 1.83
C VAL A 666 -8.21 32.10 3.00
N ASP A 667 -6.90 32.12 2.80
CA ASP A 667 -5.99 32.87 3.69
C ASP A 667 -6.10 34.35 3.34
N HIS A 668 -6.76 35.11 4.21
CA HIS A 668 -6.97 36.55 4.01
C HIS A 668 -5.65 37.35 3.92
N ARG A 669 -4.55 36.85 4.49
CA ARG A 669 -3.24 37.52 4.42
C ARG A 669 -2.60 37.34 3.06
N ASP A 670 -2.60 36.11 2.55
CA ASP A 670 -2.10 35.79 1.22
C ASP A 670 -2.97 36.42 0.11
N LEU A 671 -4.28 36.46 0.33
CA LEU A 671 -5.20 37.16 -0.57
C LEU A 671 -4.95 38.68 -0.57
N ALA A 672 -4.72 39.29 0.60
CA ALA A 672 -4.38 40.71 0.70
C ALA A 672 -3.03 41.03 0.01
N ALA A 673 -2.02 40.16 0.16
CA ALA A 673 -0.76 40.30 -0.57
C ALA A 673 -0.98 40.23 -2.09
N SER A 674 -1.87 39.35 -2.55
CA SER A 674 -2.19 39.21 -3.98
C SER A 674 -2.91 40.45 -4.53
N TYR A 675 -3.83 41.05 -3.76
CA TYR A 675 -4.42 42.35 -4.13
C TYR A 675 -3.38 43.48 -4.15
N SER A 676 -2.44 43.50 -3.19
CA SER A 676 -1.33 44.46 -3.18
C SER A 676 -0.49 44.32 -4.44
N ASN A 677 -0.08 43.09 -4.79
CA ASN A 677 0.73 42.84 -5.98
C ASN A 677 0.02 43.28 -7.27
N VAL A 678 -1.29 43.02 -7.39
CA VAL A 678 -2.08 43.52 -8.54
C VAL A 678 -2.10 45.05 -8.57
N GLY A 679 -2.27 45.70 -7.42
CA GLY A 679 -2.21 47.16 -7.29
C GLY A 679 -0.84 47.73 -7.68
N ASP A 680 0.24 47.13 -7.19
CA ASP A 680 1.62 47.55 -7.47
C ASP A 680 1.94 47.45 -8.97
N VAL A 681 1.51 46.38 -9.65
CA VAL A 681 1.67 46.24 -11.10
C VAL A 681 0.81 47.25 -11.86
N TYR A 682 -0.42 47.51 -11.39
CA TYR A 682 -1.32 48.50 -11.99
C TYR A 682 -0.74 49.93 -11.89
N ASP A 683 -0.13 50.26 -10.76
CA ASP A 683 0.56 51.55 -10.55
C ASP A 683 1.76 51.73 -11.48
N LYS A 684 2.44 50.65 -11.90
CA LYS A 684 3.52 50.71 -12.90
C LYS A 684 3.02 50.89 -14.34
N ILE A 685 1.77 50.52 -14.63
CA ILE A 685 1.14 50.68 -15.96
C ILE A 685 0.66 52.12 -16.18
N CYS A 686 0.18 52.76 -15.11
CA CYS A 686 -0.36 54.13 -15.13
C CYS A 686 0.76 55.18 -15.20
#